data_AF-A0A9W9BTZ9-F1
#
_entry.id   AF-A0A9W9BTZ9-F1
#
_cell.length_a   1.000
_cell.length_b   1.000
_cell.length_c   1.000
_cell.angle_alpha   90.00
_cell.angle_beta   90.00
_cell.angle_gamma   90.00
#
_symmetry.space_group_name_H-M   'P 1'
#
loop_
_entity.id
_entity.type
_entity.pdbx_description
1 polymer ?
#
loop_
_entity_poly.entity_id
_entity_poly.type
_entity_poly.pdbx_seq_one_letter_code
_entity_poly.pdbx_strand_id
1 'polypeptide(L)'
;MAQFRGMVHGLATESRRLLMDELLFGNSRAAEPIPSVPWDSLRDNPTDERPGWNFLKDHRTRMPVNGERWLFERVGQDAAIRDRFTKRETRSGIDKQEVERYMDRVVAFREKLAVLVHIVEGQPARWPELGSVRHSNTVKGGHRNIFIEDGMIVFVTRYHKGYNVSGDVKIIHRYLPREVGELLVYYLWLVLPFQQRLEAMVWEKEVISSHMWPADPSGRKWTSDRFREVLKRESTTGLGQALTIAAYREIAIGISRRFLRGSTAFRTEEGEDNEEWNEENAAAFVADEQAGHTAHVAGMVYARGIMEQAGAVADRRRQFRMSSTDWHRFLGFQADMQDGEECKKRKRAPFESEADEARMDRWGRLRKMDTAAQLQRMMGKAAKFRGVQKEAIDAIVAGKSHVVAVMPTGAGKSMLFMLPAWAEQGGTTVVVVPLIALRGDMMRRCRKLGISCAEWESRCPPDAAAIVLVTPESAVGEEFATFLNRLRATRQLDRIVIDECHIVLNRRYDFRKEMQRLGKLAAAETQMVMLTATLPPSEEDELFRRMYVEREQVELIRAATARTNVAYRVIRVGKAAKKKEVEEMVVRTVRQKLRKHKKGKVVVYGNSVPKVKELAQALGCHAYHHKGVGKASMLEEFAAGKQRVIVATSALGMGVDIPDIRCIVHIDWPFTVLDYAQESG
;
A
#
# COMPACT_ATOMS: atom_id res chain seq x y z
N MET A 1 -36.21 3.17 24.83
CA MET A 1 -35.01 3.95 24.43
C MET A 1 -34.32 4.64 25.60
N ALA A 2 -35.02 5.41 26.45
CA ALA A 2 -34.41 6.02 27.64
C ALA A 2 -33.71 5.01 28.58
N GLN A 3 -34.35 3.86 28.85
CA GLN A 3 -33.75 2.77 29.64
C GLN A 3 -32.48 2.20 29.00
N PHE A 4 -32.45 2.03 27.67
CA PHE A 4 -31.26 1.55 26.96
C PHE A 4 -30.10 2.54 27.05
N ARG A 5 -30.36 3.84 26.87
CA ARG A 5 -29.34 4.88 27.09
C ARG A 5 -28.88 4.91 28.55
N GLY A 6 -29.81 4.79 29.49
CA GLY A 6 -29.52 4.70 30.92
C GLY A 6 -28.61 3.52 31.26
N MET A 7 -28.83 2.34 30.67
CA MET A 7 -27.93 1.19 30.81
C MET A 7 -26.52 1.53 30.31
N VAL A 8 -26.39 2.12 29.13
CA VAL A 8 -25.08 2.46 28.53
C VAL A 8 -24.33 3.49 29.36
N HIS A 9 -24.98 4.58 29.77
CA HIS A 9 -24.38 5.61 30.64
C HIS A 9 -24.07 5.09 32.04
N GLY A 10 -24.93 4.25 32.60
CA GLY A 10 -24.69 3.58 33.89
C GLY A 10 -23.47 2.67 33.83
N LEU A 11 -23.34 1.88 32.75
CA LEU A 11 -22.17 1.03 32.53
C LEU A 11 -20.88 1.85 32.33
N ALA A 12 -20.95 2.99 31.63
CA ALA A 12 -19.83 3.91 31.44
C ALA A 12 -19.39 4.54 32.77
N THR A 13 -20.36 4.96 33.58
CA THR A 13 -20.13 5.54 34.91
C THR A 13 -19.49 4.52 35.85
N GLU A 14 -20.02 3.30 35.91
CA GLU A 14 -19.46 2.25 36.76
C GLU A 14 -18.06 1.81 36.29
N SER A 15 -17.82 1.75 34.98
CA SER A 15 -16.49 1.46 34.43
C SER A 15 -15.49 2.56 34.79
N ARG A 16 -15.93 3.84 34.77
CA ARG A 16 -15.11 4.97 35.21
C ARG A 16 -14.82 4.91 36.70
N ARG A 17 -15.82 4.62 37.53
CA ARG A 17 -15.65 4.45 38.98
C ARG A 17 -14.64 3.35 39.28
N LEU A 18 -14.81 2.17 38.71
CA LEU A 18 -13.90 1.04 38.89
C LEU A 18 -12.46 1.39 38.47
N LEU A 19 -12.30 2.07 37.33
CA LEU A 19 -10.99 2.50 36.84
C LEU A 19 -10.33 3.53 37.77
N MET A 20 -11.03 4.63 38.07
CA MET A 20 -10.49 5.74 38.83
C MET A 20 -10.28 5.38 40.30
N ASP A 21 -11.26 4.76 40.91
CA ASP A 21 -11.28 4.56 42.36
C ASP A 21 -10.52 3.29 42.75
N GLU A 22 -10.71 2.20 42.01
CA GLU A 22 -10.21 0.88 42.39
C GLU A 22 -8.90 0.50 41.69
N LEU A 23 -8.74 0.83 40.40
CA LEU A 23 -7.52 0.48 39.66
C LEU A 23 -6.42 1.54 39.78
N LEU A 24 -6.81 2.83 39.77
CA LEU A 24 -5.87 3.96 39.91
C LEU A 24 -5.77 4.48 41.36
N PHE A 25 -6.53 3.89 42.28
CA PHE A 25 -6.56 4.26 43.71
C PHE A 25 -6.87 5.74 43.95
N GLY A 26 -7.84 6.29 43.22
CA GLY A 26 -8.26 7.70 43.30
C GLY A 26 -8.81 8.12 44.66
N ASN A 27 -9.32 7.18 45.44
CA ASN A 27 -9.88 7.45 46.77
C ASN A 27 -8.82 7.67 47.87
N SER A 28 -7.52 7.52 47.57
CA SER A 28 -6.50 7.83 48.55
C SER A 28 -6.27 9.34 48.69
N ARG A 29 -6.42 9.83 49.92
CA ARG A 29 -6.16 11.24 50.27
C ARG A 29 -4.67 11.60 50.36
N ALA A 30 -3.79 10.61 50.42
CA ALA A 30 -2.35 10.81 50.58
C ALA A 30 -1.58 10.84 49.26
N ALA A 31 -2.22 10.46 48.14
CA ALA A 31 -1.59 10.31 46.84
C ALA A 31 -1.85 11.55 45.95
N GLU A 32 -0.91 11.83 45.05
CA GLU A 32 -1.06 12.87 44.02
C GLU A 32 -2.37 12.71 43.24
N PRO A 33 -2.96 13.77 42.65
CA PRO A 33 -4.14 13.62 41.82
C PRO A 33 -3.87 12.72 40.60
N ILE A 34 -4.90 12.01 40.13
CA ILE A 34 -4.80 11.23 38.88
C ILE A 34 -4.60 12.23 37.72
N PRO A 35 -3.55 12.08 36.89
CA PRO A 35 -3.25 13.02 35.82
C PRO A 35 -4.30 12.95 34.71
N SER A 36 -4.72 14.11 34.20
CA SER A 36 -5.67 14.18 33.09
C SER A 36 -5.04 13.69 31.77
N VAL A 37 -5.80 12.96 30.96
CA VAL A 37 -5.40 12.64 29.57
C VAL A 37 -5.35 13.94 28.75
N PRO A 38 -4.22 14.24 28.08
CA PRO A 38 -4.10 15.44 27.26
C PRO A 38 -4.77 15.22 25.88
N TRP A 39 -6.10 15.01 25.89
CA TRP A 39 -6.91 14.46 24.80
C TRP A 39 -6.67 15.14 23.45
N ASP A 40 -6.76 16.47 23.41
CA ASP A 40 -6.63 17.26 22.17
C ASP A 40 -5.22 17.24 21.57
N SER A 41 -4.23 16.86 22.39
CA SER A 41 -2.83 16.74 21.99
C SER A 41 -2.43 15.31 21.64
N LEU A 42 -3.31 14.32 21.82
CA LEU A 42 -3.01 12.94 21.42
C LEU A 42 -2.72 12.91 19.92
N ARG A 43 -1.61 12.27 19.57
CA ARG A 43 -1.16 12.02 18.20
C ARG A 43 -0.86 10.55 18.04
N ASP A 44 -1.05 10.06 16.81
CA ASP A 44 -0.64 8.72 16.42
C ASP A 44 0.11 8.75 15.09
N ASN A 45 1.01 7.81 14.91
CA ASN A 45 1.62 7.49 13.64
C ASN A 45 1.19 6.08 13.21
N PRO A 46 0.15 5.95 12.37
CA PRO A 46 -0.37 4.65 11.94
C PRO A 46 0.64 3.84 11.12
N THR A 47 1.68 4.47 10.55
CA THR A 47 2.70 3.80 9.74
C THR A 47 3.91 3.34 10.54
N ASP A 48 3.98 3.64 11.84
CA ASP A 48 5.06 3.15 12.69
C ASP A 48 4.80 1.67 13.00
N GLU A 49 5.76 0.82 12.60
CA GLU A 49 5.72 -0.64 12.71
C GLU A 49 6.62 -1.18 13.83
N ARG A 50 7.27 -0.30 14.62
CA ARG A 50 8.21 -0.74 15.65
C ARG A 50 7.51 -1.68 16.64
N PRO A 51 8.14 -2.80 17.02
CA PRO A 51 7.57 -3.71 18.00
C PRO A 51 7.20 -2.98 19.31
N GLY A 52 5.99 -3.23 19.80
CA GLY A 52 5.45 -2.57 20.99
C GLY A 52 4.99 -1.13 20.77
N TRP A 53 4.99 -0.60 19.55
CA TRP A 53 4.49 0.76 19.26
C TRP A 53 2.96 0.86 19.38
N ASN A 54 2.52 1.98 19.94
CA ASN A 54 1.15 2.50 19.93
C ASN A 54 1.17 4.04 20.10
N PHE A 55 0.01 4.69 20.02
CA PHE A 55 -0.09 6.15 20.07
C PHE A 55 0.43 6.78 21.38
N LEU A 56 0.49 6.04 22.48
CA LEU A 56 1.04 6.53 23.76
C LEU A 56 2.56 6.69 23.73
N LYS A 57 3.24 6.10 22.74
CA LYS A 57 4.68 6.21 22.51
C LYS A 57 5.03 7.30 21.49
N ASP A 58 4.04 8.02 20.98
CA ASP A 58 4.26 9.11 20.04
C ASP A 58 4.92 10.31 20.74
N HIS A 59 6.16 10.61 20.35
CA HIS A 59 6.96 11.71 20.91
C HIS A 59 6.32 13.09 20.75
N ARG A 60 5.34 13.25 19.85
CA ARG A 60 4.58 14.49 19.67
C ARG A 60 3.53 14.69 20.76
N THR A 61 3.08 13.61 21.38
CA THR A 61 2.17 13.63 22.53
C THR A 61 2.99 13.79 23.80
N ARG A 62 2.85 14.91 24.51
CA ARG A 62 3.47 15.10 25.82
C ARG A 62 2.55 14.58 26.92
N MET A 63 2.74 13.33 27.31
CA MET A 63 2.03 12.77 28.47
C MET A 63 2.54 13.45 29.76
N PRO A 64 1.66 13.80 30.71
CA PRO A 64 2.04 14.57 31.91
C PRO A 64 2.88 13.74 32.90
N VAL A 65 2.80 12.41 32.84
CA VAL A 65 3.58 11.49 33.66
C VAL A 65 4.05 10.30 32.85
N ASN A 66 5.09 9.62 33.33
CA ASN A 66 5.56 8.36 32.75
C ASN A 66 4.61 7.21 33.16
N GLY A 67 3.78 6.75 32.23
CA GLY A 67 2.78 5.70 32.51
C GLY A 67 3.37 4.34 32.89
N GLU A 68 4.60 4.02 32.49
CA GLU A 68 5.27 2.77 32.87
C GLU A 68 5.68 2.73 34.35
N ARG A 69 5.74 3.90 35.01
CA ARG A 69 6.22 4.02 36.39
C ARG A 69 5.19 4.61 37.35
N TRP A 70 4.34 5.53 36.87
CA TRP A 70 3.51 6.36 37.74
C TRP A 70 2.64 5.56 38.71
N LEU A 71 1.90 4.55 38.24
CA LEU A 71 1.02 3.78 39.13
C LEU A 71 1.82 2.91 40.12
N PHE A 72 2.99 2.42 39.72
CA PHE A 72 3.90 1.69 40.61
C PHE A 72 4.47 2.60 41.70
N GLU A 73 4.92 3.80 41.34
CA GLU A 73 5.42 4.82 42.26
C GLU A 73 4.32 5.29 43.22
N ARG A 74 3.10 5.53 42.70
CA ARG A 74 1.91 5.87 43.50
C ARG A 74 1.64 4.82 44.58
N VAL A 75 1.64 3.53 44.21
CA VAL A 75 1.45 2.43 45.17
C VAL A 75 2.57 2.40 46.20
N GLY A 76 3.82 2.69 45.82
CA GLY A 76 4.96 2.70 46.74
C GLY A 76 4.98 3.87 47.73
N GLN A 77 4.50 5.05 47.31
CA GLN A 77 4.47 6.28 48.11
C GLN A 77 3.37 6.27 49.16
N ASP A 78 2.24 5.64 48.87
CA ASP A 78 1.12 5.55 49.80
C ASP A 78 1.25 4.30 50.68
N ALA A 79 1.54 4.50 51.96
CA ALA A 79 1.66 3.40 52.92
C ALA A 79 0.39 2.54 53.00
N ALA A 80 -0.80 3.13 52.95
CA ALA A 80 -2.06 2.40 53.06
C ALA A 80 -2.38 1.54 51.83
N ILE A 81 -1.89 1.92 50.64
CA ILE A 81 -2.01 1.10 49.43
C ILE A 81 -0.87 0.08 49.39
N ARG A 82 0.37 0.51 49.65
CA ARG A 82 1.56 -0.36 49.67
C ARG A 82 1.37 -1.55 50.60
N ASP A 83 0.89 -1.30 51.81
CA ASP A 83 0.72 -2.35 52.83
C ASP A 83 -0.31 -3.40 52.41
N ARG A 84 -1.22 -3.09 51.46
CA ARG A 84 -2.10 -4.10 50.84
C ARG A 84 -1.33 -5.05 49.93
N PHE A 85 -0.33 -4.56 49.20
CA PHE A 85 0.43 -5.36 48.25
C PHE A 85 1.67 -6.02 48.85
N THR A 86 2.04 -5.69 50.09
CA THR A 86 3.25 -6.23 50.73
C THR A 86 2.95 -7.21 51.85
N LYS A 87 3.68 -8.34 51.86
CA LYS A 87 3.65 -9.31 52.96
C LYS A 87 5.07 -9.63 53.39
N ARG A 88 5.47 -9.18 54.59
CA ARG A 88 6.85 -9.29 55.10
C ARG A 88 7.36 -10.73 55.24
N GLU A 89 6.45 -11.69 55.30
CA GLU A 89 6.75 -13.12 55.46
C GLU A 89 7.07 -13.84 54.14
N THR A 90 6.86 -13.20 52.98
CA THR A 90 7.10 -13.82 51.67
C THR A 90 8.49 -13.47 51.14
N ARG A 91 9.11 -14.40 50.39
CA ARG A 91 10.45 -14.21 49.79
C ARG A 91 10.51 -13.02 48.81
N SER A 92 9.39 -12.68 48.18
CA SER A 92 9.25 -11.53 47.26
C SER A 92 8.86 -10.23 47.98
N GLY A 93 8.45 -10.29 49.25
CA GLY A 93 7.85 -9.17 49.97
C GLY A 93 6.47 -8.75 49.45
N ILE A 94 5.90 -9.47 48.48
CA ILE A 94 4.61 -9.17 47.83
C ILE A 94 3.54 -10.13 48.34
N ASP A 95 2.34 -9.61 48.61
CA ASP A 95 1.14 -10.40 48.88
C ASP A 95 0.49 -10.86 47.56
N LYS A 96 0.67 -12.14 47.24
CA LYS A 96 0.10 -12.74 46.03
C LYS A 96 -1.44 -12.69 45.99
N GLN A 97 -2.12 -12.83 47.13
CA GLN A 97 -3.59 -12.85 47.16
C GLN A 97 -4.16 -11.46 46.84
N GLU A 98 -3.50 -10.40 47.31
CA GLU A 98 -3.93 -9.03 47.01
C GLU A 98 -3.60 -8.63 45.57
N VAL A 99 -2.51 -9.13 45.00
CA VAL A 99 -2.25 -9.02 43.56
C VAL A 99 -3.33 -9.75 42.75
N GLU A 100 -3.73 -10.95 43.13
CA GLU A 100 -4.83 -11.69 42.49
C GLU A 100 -6.16 -10.92 42.57
N ARG A 101 -6.49 -10.34 43.74
CA ARG A 101 -7.69 -9.48 43.90
C ARG A 101 -7.64 -8.24 43.01
N TYR A 102 -6.48 -7.60 42.88
CA TYR A 102 -6.30 -6.48 41.95
C TYR A 102 -6.51 -6.92 40.50
N MET A 103 -5.96 -8.07 40.12
CA MET A 103 -6.15 -8.64 38.78
C MET A 103 -7.63 -8.95 38.50
N ASP A 104 -8.38 -9.44 39.47
CA ASP A 104 -9.83 -9.67 39.33
C ASP A 104 -10.59 -8.37 39.07
N ARG A 105 -10.20 -7.26 39.70
CA ARG A 105 -10.76 -5.93 39.39
C ARG A 105 -10.41 -5.48 37.98
N VAL A 106 -9.18 -5.73 37.51
CA VAL A 106 -8.77 -5.44 36.12
C VAL A 106 -9.58 -6.29 35.14
N VAL A 107 -9.86 -7.55 35.46
CA VAL A 107 -10.76 -8.42 34.67
C VAL A 107 -12.17 -7.82 34.64
N ALA A 108 -12.74 -7.46 35.78
CA ALA A 108 -14.07 -6.85 35.86
C ALA A 108 -14.17 -5.56 35.03
N PHE A 109 -13.13 -4.71 35.07
CA PHE A 109 -13.06 -3.49 34.26
C PHE A 109 -13.07 -3.80 32.77
N ARG A 110 -12.20 -4.71 32.33
CA ARG A 110 -12.13 -5.10 30.91
C ARG A 110 -13.42 -5.74 30.43
N GLU A 111 -14.11 -6.49 31.28
CA GLU A 111 -15.42 -7.06 30.97
C GLU A 111 -16.47 -5.98 30.69
N LYS A 112 -16.56 -4.96 31.55
CA LYS A 112 -17.47 -3.83 31.34
C LYS A 112 -17.06 -3.00 30.13
N LEU A 113 -15.76 -2.73 29.96
CA LEU A 113 -15.23 -1.99 28.82
C LEU A 113 -15.50 -2.72 27.49
N ALA A 114 -15.41 -4.05 27.45
CA ALA A 114 -15.71 -4.83 26.25
C ALA A 114 -17.18 -4.69 25.83
N VAL A 115 -18.11 -4.72 26.80
CA VAL A 115 -19.54 -4.47 26.52
C VAL A 115 -19.78 -3.03 26.09
N LEU A 116 -19.14 -2.04 26.74
CA LEU A 116 -19.25 -0.64 26.35
C LEU A 116 -18.77 -0.42 24.92
N VAL A 117 -17.55 -0.84 24.60
CA VAL A 117 -16.98 -0.71 23.25
C VAL A 117 -17.90 -1.36 22.24
N HIS A 118 -18.38 -2.57 22.50
CA HIS A 118 -19.29 -3.27 21.59
C HIS A 118 -20.63 -2.54 21.37
N ILE A 119 -21.12 -1.79 22.37
CA ILE A 119 -22.37 -1.05 22.25
C ILE A 119 -22.17 0.31 21.57
N VAL A 120 -21.09 1.02 21.88
CA VAL A 120 -20.88 2.41 21.40
C VAL A 120 -20.21 2.48 20.04
N GLU A 121 -19.57 1.42 19.55
CA GLU A 121 -18.76 1.39 18.32
C GLU A 121 -19.53 1.63 17.00
N GLY A 122 -20.85 1.87 17.06
CA GLY A 122 -21.75 1.96 15.91
C GLY A 122 -22.63 0.71 15.80
N GLN A 123 -22.79 0.16 14.59
CA GLN A 123 -23.45 -1.15 14.46
C GLN A 123 -22.55 -2.27 15.01
N PRO A 124 -23.13 -3.26 15.71
CA PRO A 124 -22.36 -4.22 16.51
C PRO A 124 -21.43 -5.11 15.68
N ALA A 125 -20.15 -5.16 16.06
CA ALA A 125 -19.17 -6.09 15.49
C ALA A 125 -19.46 -7.54 15.90
N ARG A 126 -18.92 -8.51 15.17
CA ARG A 126 -18.87 -9.88 15.73
C ARG A 126 -17.78 -9.97 16.76
N TRP A 127 -18.05 -10.71 17.85
CA TRP A 127 -17.05 -10.89 18.91
C TRP A 127 -15.68 -11.39 18.41
N PRO A 128 -15.55 -12.34 17.46
CA PRO A 128 -14.23 -12.71 16.94
C PRO A 128 -13.43 -11.56 16.32
N GLU A 129 -14.10 -10.53 15.80
CA GLU A 129 -13.49 -9.36 15.16
C GLU A 129 -13.03 -8.36 16.23
N LEU A 130 -13.88 -8.07 17.21
CA LEU A 130 -13.55 -7.18 18.33
C LEU A 130 -12.58 -7.82 19.32
N GLY A 131 -12.73 -9.12 19.57
CA GLY A 131 -11.93 -9.94 20.48
C GLY A 131 -10.49 -10.13 20.03
N SER A 132 -10.20 -9.93 18.74
CA SER A 132 -8.85 -10.07 18.16
C SER A 132 -8.08 -8.75 18.04
N VAL A 133 -8.67 -7.62 18.48
CA VAL A 133 -8.06 -6.29 18.45
C VAL A 133 -6.76 -6.25 19.27
N ARG A 134 -5.73 -5.65 18.69
CA ARG A 134 -4.43 -5.42 19.32
C ARG A 134 -4.20 -3.95 19.65
N HIS A 135 -3.61 -3.69 20.81
CA HIS A 135 -3.28 -2.33 21.26
C HIS A 135 -1.88 -1.88 20.83
N SER A 136 -1.00 -2.80 20.46
CA SER A 136 0.38 -2.51 20.05
C SER A 136 0.88 -3.46 18.97
N ASN A 137 1.88 -2.99 18.21
CA ASN A 137 2.51 -3.79 17.15
C ASN A 137 3.32 -4.96 17.74
N THR A 138 3.39 -6.08 17.03
CA THR A 138 4.11 -7.28 17.48
C THR A 138 5.42 -7.50 16.73
N VAL A 139 6.38 -8.19 17.38
CA VAL A 139 7.68 -8.57 16.79
C VAL A 139 7.51 -9.43 15.53
N LYS A 140 6.40 -10.17 15.41
CA LYS A 140 6.07 -11.03 14.26
C LYS A 140 5.35 -10.28 13.13
N GLY A 141 5.46 -8.94 13.06
CA GLY A 141 4.85 -8.12 12.00
C GLY A 141 3.34 -7.94 12.11
N GLY A 142 2.73 -8.18 13.28
CA GLY A 142 1.31 -7.92 13.49
C GLY A 142 1.06 -6.46 13.85
N HIS A 143 0.36 -5.72 12.99
CA HIS A 143 -0.04 -4.34 13.29
C HIS A 143 -1.09 -4.28 14.40
N ARG A 144 -1.07 -3.17 15.16
CA ARG A 144 -2.15 -2.81 16.09
C ARG A 144 -3.45 -2.48 15.35
N ASN A 145 -4.55 -2.49 16.09
CA ASN A 145 -5.90 -2.20 15.59
C ASN A 145 -6.50 -0.93 16.21
N ILE A 146 -5.83 -0.32 17.19
CA ILE A 146 -6.29 0.86 17.93
C ILE A 146 -5.44 2.06 17.51
N PHE A 147 -6.10 3.13 17.06
CA PHE A 147 -5.44 4.34 16.57
C PHE A 147 -6.13 5.61 17.09
N ILE A 148 -5.44 6.75 16.96
CA ILE A 148 -6.04 8.08 17.10
C ILE A 148 -6.29 8.64 15.69
N GLU A 149 -7.54 8.93 15.36
CA GLU A 149 -7.96 9.50 14.08
C GLU A 149 -8.95 10.64 14.35
N ASP A 150 -8.65 11.83 13.83
CA ASP A 150 -9.44 13.06 13.99
C ASP A 150 -9.91 13.36 15.44
N GLY A 151 -9.02 13.17 16.43
CA GLY A 151 -9.32 13.44 17.84
C GLY A 151 -10.21 12.39 18.51
N MET A 152 -10.44 11.25 17.86
CA MET A 152 -11.19 10.12 18.39
C MET A 152 -10.31 8.86 18.41
N ILE A 153 -10.67 7.92 19.27
CA ILE A 153 -10.11 6.58 19.21
C ILE A 153 -10.88 5.77 18.18
N VAL A 154 -10.16 5.08 17.30
CA VAL A 154 -10.74 4.21 16.27
C VAL A 154 -10.22 2.78 16.41
N PHE A 155 -11.14 1.82 16.34
CA PHE A 155 -10.87 0.39 16.24
C PHE A 155 -11.00 -0.01 14.77
N VAL A 156 -9.94 -0.59 14.23
CA VAL A 156 -9.87 -1.05 12.84
C VAL A 156 -10.00 -2.57 12.82
N THR A 157 -11.18 -3.06 12.50
CA THR A 157 -11.55 -4.49 12.52
C THR A 157 -11.65 -5.07 11.10
N ARG A 158 -11.49 -6.40 10.96
CA ARG A 158 -11.58 -7.11 9.67
C ARG A 158 -12.76 -8.08 9.66
N TYR A 159 -13.65 -7.95 8.69
CA TYR A 159 -14.80 -8.84 8.50
C TYR A 159 -14.55 -9.85 7.36
N HIS A 160 -14.95 -11.11 7.56
CA HIS A 160 -14.58 -12.25 6.68
C HIS A 160 -15.74 -13.17 6.26
N LYS A 161 -17.02 -12.81 6.46
CA LYS A 161 -18.13 -13.71 6.07
C LYS A 161 -18.22 -13.80 4.54
N GLY A 162 -17.97 -14.98 3.97
CA GLY A 162 -17.99 -15.22 2.52
C GLY A 162 -16.61 -15.26 1.84
N TYR A 163 -15.51 -15.18 2.60
CA TYR A 163 -14.13 -15.15 2.08
C TYR A 163 -13.81 -16.28 1.09
N ASN A 164 -14.29 -17.51 1.34
CA ASN A 164 -14.07 -18.66 0.45
C ASN A 164 -14.81 -18.55 -0.90
N VAL A 165 -15.76 -17.62 -1.04
CA VAL A 165 -16.59 -17.42 -2.23
C VAL A 165 -16.24 -16.11 -2.95
N SER A 166 -15.95 -15.02 -2.22
CA SER A 166 -15.67 -13.70 -2.83
C SER A 166 -14.21 -13.26 -2.80
N GLY A 167 -13.35 -13.86 -1.96
CA GLY A 167 -11.94 -13.43 -1.78
C GLY A 167 -11.76 -12.09 -1.06
N ASP A 168 -12.84 -11.42 -0.64
CA ASP A 168 -12.81 -10.09 -0.04
C ASP A 168 -12.76 -10.12 1.49
N VAL A 169 -11.85 -9.35 2.08
CA VAL A 169 -11.89 -8.92 3.48
C VAL A 169 -12.45 -7.50 3.50
N LYS A 170 -13.28 -7.13 4.48
CA LYS A 170 -13.76 -5.74 4.65
C LYS A 170 -13.10 -5.09 5.88
N ILE A 171 -12.62 -3.84 5.79
CA ILE A 171 -12.26 -3.04 6.97
C ILE A 171 -13.51 -2.39 7.49
N ILE A 172 -13.69 -2.43 8.81
CA ILE A 172 -14.67 -1.59 9.47
C ILE A 172 -13.94 -0.69 10.47
N HIS A 173 -14.04 0.63 10.25
CA HIS A 173 -13.59 1.65 11.20
C HIS A 173 -14.71 1.89 12.20
N ARG A 174 -14.33 1.90 13.48
CA ARG A 174 -15.26 1.96 14.60
C ARG A 174 -14.79 3.00 15.59
N TYR A 175 -15.42 4.16 15.59
CA TYR A 175 -15.01 5.29 16.42
C TYR A 175 -15.67 5.17 17.79
N LEU A 176 -14.95 5.58 18.84
CA LEU A 176 -15.45 5.60 20.21
C LEU A 176 -15.75 7.04 20.65
N PRO A 177 -16.82 7.27 21.43
CA PRO A 177 -17.04 8.57 22.05
C PRO A 177 -15.94 8.83 23.09
N ARG A 178 -15.64 10.11 23.34
CA ARG A 178 -14.53 10.54 24.21
C ARG A 178 -14.60 9.90 25.58
N GLU A 179 -15.78 9.83 26.18
CA GLU A 179 -16.01 9.34 27.53
C GLU A 179 -15.59 7.88 27.70
N VAL A 180 -15.78 7.07 26.65
CA VAL A 180 -15.35 5.65 26.59
C VAL A 180 -13.91 5.54 26.15
N GLY A 181 -13.48 6.38 25.20
CA GLY A 181 -12.10 6.40 24.74
C GLY A 181 -11.11 6.80 25.84
N GLU A 182 -11.47 7.72 26.73
CA GLU A 182 -10.66 8.07 27.90
C GLU A 182 -10.42 6.87 28.81
N LEU A 183 -11.45 6.05 29.06
CA LEU A 183 -11.30 4.82 29.86
C LEU A 183 -10.24 3.88 29.24
N LEU A 184 -10.27 3.76 27.91
CA LEU A 184 -9.29 2.97 27.17
C LEU A 184 -7.88 3.57 27.29
N VAL A 185 -7.73 4.88 27.16
CA VAL A 185 -6.42 5.57 27.26
C VAL A 185 -5.84 5.37 28.65
N TYR A 186 -6.60 5.64 29.71
CA TYR A 186 -6.16 5.41 31.09
C TYR A 186 -5.75 3.96 31.34
N TYR A 187 -6.53 3.01 30.82
CA TYR A 187 -6.18 1.59 30.92
C TYR A 187 -4.85 1.29 30.24
N LEU A 188 -4.68 1.66 28.98
CA LEU A 188 -3.46 1.39 28.21
C LEU A 188 -2.23 2.14 28.75
N TRP A 189 -2.44 3.33 29.32
CA TRP A 189 -1.38 4.22 29.77
C TRP A 189 -0.88 3.91 31.19
N LEU A 190 -1.79 3.70 32.15
CA LEU A 190 -1.43 3.60 33.57
C LEU A 190 -1.66 2.20 34.14
N VAL A 191 -2.78 1.56 33.81
CA VAL A 191 -3.18 0.28 34.41
C VAL A 191 -2.43 -0.89 33.78
N LEU A 192 -2.36 -0.94 32.45
CA LEU A 192 -1.78 -2.06 31.70
C LEU A 192 -0.27 -2.24 31.98
N PRO A 193 0.58 -1.19 32.00
CA PRO A 193 1.98 -1.35 32.35
C PRO A 193 2.17 -1.86 33.80
N PHE A 194 1.37 -1.36 34.73
CA PHE A 194 1.40 -1.82 36.12
C PHE A 194 0.95 -3.28 36.26
N GLN A 195 -0.13 -3.66 35.56
CA GLN A 195 -0.61 -5.04 35.48
C GLN A 195 0.51 -5.96 34.95
N GLN A 196 1.15 -5.60 33.83
CA GLN A 196 2.22 -6.38 33.23
C GLN A 196 3.43 -6.53 34.17
N ARG A 197 3.74 -5.48 34.94
CA ARG A 197 4.82 -5.50 35.93
C ARG A 197 4.48 -6.43 37.11
N LEU A 198 3.26 -6.38 37.64
CA LEU A 198 2.80 -7.32 38.67
C LEU A 198 2.81 -8.76 38.16
N GLU A 199 2.38 -8.97 36.91
CA GLU A 199 2.41 -10.27 36.25
C GLU A 199 3.83 -10.85 36.16
N ALA A 200 4.81 -10.01 35.81
CA ALA A 200 6.23 -10.39 35.78
C ALA A 200 6.80 -10.66 37.19
N MET A 201 6.41 -9.88 38.20
CA MET A 201 6.93 -10.03 39.58
C MET A 201 6.37 -11.26 40.30
N VAL A 202 5.10 -11.61 40.09
CA VAL A 202 4.41 -12.67 40.85
C VAL A 202 4.38 -14.00 40.12
N TRP A 203 4.32 -13.99 38.78
CA TRP A 203 4.20 -15.20 37.96
C TRP A 203 5.34 -15.36 36.94
N GLU A 204 6.40 -14.55 37.01
CA GLU A 204 7.58 -14.63 36.15
C GLU A 204 7.23 -14.67 34.64
N LYS A 205 6.15 -13.98 34.26
CA LYS A 205 5.72 -13.89 32.86
C LYS A 205 6.71 -13.06 32.05
N GLU A 206 7.37 -13.70 31.09
CA GLU A 206 8.29 -13.02 30.16
C GLU A 206 7.59 -12.42 28.92
N VAL A 207 6.40 -12.93 28.57
CA VAL A 207 5.71 -12.55 27.32
C VAL A 207 4.52 -11.64 27.61
N ILE A 208 4.60 -10.41 27.09
CA ILE A 208 3.53 -9.42 27.16
C ILE A 208 2.57 -9.60 25.98
N SER A 209 1.27 -9.75 26.26
CA SER A 209 0.25 -9.83 25.20
C SER A 209 -0.02 -8.46 24.58
N SER A 210 0.00 -8.41 23.25
CA SER A 210 -0.40 -7.24 22.46
C SER A 210 -1.92 -7.12 22.24
N HIS A 211 -2.71 -8.12 22.65
CA HIS A 211 -4.17 -8.12 22.48
C HIS A 211 -4.83 -7.22 23.52
N MET A 212 -5.89 -6.53 23.13
CA MET A 212 -6.73 -5.74 24.04
C MET A 212 -7.44 -6.62 25.07
N TRP A 213 -7.80 -7.84 24.66
CA TRP A 213 -8.51 -8.82 25.48
C TRP A 213 -7.65 -10.09 25.68
N PRO A 214 -6.54 -10.02 26.44
CA PRO A 214 -5.72 -11.19 26.69
C PRO A 214 -6.42 -12.14 27.68
N ALA A 215 -5.94 -13.39 27.76
CA ALA A 215 -6.40 -14.31 28.79
C ALA A 215 -6.18 -13.72 30.19
N ASP A 216 -7.08 -14.04 31.12
CA ASP A 216 -6.96 -13.63 32.52
C ASP A 216 -5.71 -14.25 33.15
N PRO A 217 -5.21 -13.71 34.27
CA PRO A 217 -4.11 -14.33 35.01
C PRO A 217 -4.38 -15.79 35.42
N SER A 218 -5.65 -16.15 35.64
CA SER A 218 -6.09 -17.54 35.87
C SER A 218 -6.04 -18.45 34.63
N GLY A 219 -5.72 -17.90 33.46
CA GLY A 219 -5.69 -18.62 32.17
C GLY A 219 -7.03 -18.64 31.42
N ARG A 220 -8.11 -18.07 31.99
CA ARG A 220 -9.42 -17.98 31.32
C ARG A 220 -9.34 -17.10 30.06
N LYS A 221 -9.59 -17.69 28.89
CA LYS A 221 -9.53 -16.99 27.59
C LYS A 221 -10.81 -16.21 27.29
N TRP A 222 -10.71 -15.24 26.38
CA TRP A 222 -11.84 -14.52 25.82
C TRP A 222 -12.50 -15.31 24.68
N THR A 223 -13.63 -15.96 24.98
CA THR A 223 -14.45 -16.68 24.00
C THR A 223 -15.75 -15.93 23.72
N SER A 224 -16.43 -16.26 22.61
CA SER A 224 -17.75 -15.72 22.31
C SER A 224 -18.77 -16.02 23.42
N ASP A 225 -18.67 -17.19 24.06
CA ASP A 225 -19.55 -17.57 25.18
C ASP A 225 -19.29 -16.72 26.41
N ARG A 226 -18.01 -16.48 26.76
CA ARG A 226 -17.66 -15.58 27.85
C ARG A 226 -18.21 -14.18 27.59
N PHE A 227 -18.01 -13.64 26.39
CA PHE A 227 -18.54 -12.31 26.06
C PHE A 227 -20.07 -12.26 26.15
N ARG A 228 -20.75 -13.32 25.67
CA ARG A 228 -22.20 -13.46 25.80
C ARG A 228 -22.65 -13.46 27.27
N GLU A 229 -21.95 -14.14 28.17
CA GLU A 229 -22.24 -14.14 29.61
C GLU A 229 -22.11 -12.73 30.20
N VAL A 230 -21.04 -12.01 29.86
CA VAL A 230 -20.80 -10.65 30.31
C VAL A 230 -21.88 -9.69 29.78
N LEU A 231 -22.21 -9.76 28.49
CA LEU A 231 -23.27 -8.93 27.89
C LEU A 231 -24.61 -9.16 28.59
N LYS A 232 -24.98 -10.43 28.85
CA LYS A 232 -26.20 -10.77 29.59
C LYS A 232 -26.19 -10.20 31.00
N ARG A 233 -25.08 -10.31 31.73
CA ARG A 233 -24.94 -9.78 33.09
C ARG A 233 -25.17 -8.27 33.11
N GLU A 234 -24.40 -7.53 32.32
CA GLU A 234 -24.45 -6.06 32.31
C GLU A 234 -25.81 -5.55 31.81
N SER A 235 -26.41 -6.21 30.81
CA SER A 235 -27.74 -5.83 30.34
C SER A 235 -28.83 -6.14 31.37
N THR A 236 -28.71 -7.25 32.11
CA THR A 236 -29.68 -7.60 33.16
C THR A 236 -29.62 -6.57 34.28
N THR A 237 -28.41 -6.14 34.67
CA THR A 237 -28.23 -5.10 35.68
C THR A 237 -28.81 -3.75 35.24
N GLY A 238 -28.56 -3.30 34.01
CA GLY A 238 -29.00 -1.96 33.57
C GLY A 238 -30.37 -1.88 32.88
N LEU A 239 -30.88 -2.96 32.29
CA LEU A 239 -32.19 -3.02 31.63
C LEU A 239 -33.22 -3.88 32.38
N GLY A 240 -32.80 -4.67 33.37
CA GLY A 240 -33.64 -5.72 33.95
C GLY A 240 -33.85 -6.93 33.02
N GLN A 241 -33.18 -6.98 31.86
CA GLN A 241 -33.33 -8.05 30.87
C GLN A 241 -31.99 -8.51 30.30
N ALA A 242 -31.85 -9.82 30.12
CA ALA A 242 -30.66 -10.44 29.54
C ALA A 242 -30.68 -10.33 28.01
N LEU A 243 -29.75 -9.58 27.43
CA LEU A 243 -29.57 -9.44 25.99
C LEU A 243 -28.59 -10.51 25.49
N THR A 244 -28.98 -11.20 24.42
CA THR A 244 -28.04 -12.03 23.66
C THR A 244 -27.33 -11.18 22.60
N ILE A 245 -26.18 -11.65 22.09
CA ILE A 245 -25.48 -10.97 20.98
C ILE A 245 -26.40 -10.81 19.76
N ALA A 246 -27.19 -11.84 19.44
CA ALA A 246 -28.13 -11.80 18.32
C ALA A 246 -29.26 -10.79 18.55
N ALA A 247 -29.89 -10.82 19.74
CA ALA A 247 -30.94 -9.88 20.10
C ALA A 247 -30.43 -8.43 20.09
N TYR A 248 -29.23 -8.19 20.64
CA TYR A 248 -28.63 -6.86 20.61
C TYR A 248 -28.39 -6.38 19.17
N ARG A 249 -27.91 -7.26 18.27
CA ARG A 249 -27.71 -6.93 16.87
C ARG A 249 -29.00 -6.54 16.16
N GLU A 250 -30.08 -7.28 16.37
CA GLU A 250 -31.39 -6.94 15.80
C GLU A 250 -31.93 -5.61 16.34
N ILE A 251 -31.78 -5.37 17.65
CA ILE A 251 -32.16 -4.11 18.29
C ILE A 251 -31.35 -2.94 17.70
N ALA A 252 -30.04 -3.09 17.54
CA ALA A 252 -29.18 -2.04 17.01
C ALA A 252 -29.51 -1.67 15.56
N ILE A 253 -29.79 -2.68 14.72
CA ILE A 253 -30.24 -2.50 13.34
C ILE A 253 -31.61 -1.79 13.32
N GLY A 254 -32.55 -2.24 14.15
CA GLY A 254 -33.88 -1.62 14.27
C GLY A 254 -33.82 -0.17 14.71
N ILE A 255 -32.95 0.15 15.68
CA ILE A 255 -32.69 1.53 16.12
C ILE A 255 -32.12 2.36 14.97
N SER A 256 -31.11 1.86 14.26
CA SER A 256 -30.51 2.60 13.14
C SER A 256 -31.53 2.92 12.06
N ARG A 257 -32.35 1.93 11.68
CA ARG A 257 -33.38 2.12 10.66
C ARG A 257 -34.44 3.12 11.08
N ARG A 258 -34.84 3.13 12.36
CA ARG A 258 -35.93 3.98 12.86
C ARG A 258 -35.50 5.39 13.24
N PHE A 259 -34.31 5.55 13.82
CA PHE A 259 -33.90 6.80 14.47
C PHE A 259 -32.70 7.49 13.81
N LEU A 260 -31.94 6.77 12.96
CA LEU A 260 -30.76 7.33 12.29
C LEU A 260 -30.96 7.54 10.78
N ARG A 261 -31.83 6.74 10.12
CA ARG A 261 -32.17 6.90 8.70
C ARG A 261 -33.22 8.00 8.40
N GLY A 262 -33.69 8.71 9.44
CA GLY A 262 -34.80 9.67 9.35
C GLY A 262 -34.41 11.11 9.01
N SER A 263 -33.14 11.42 8.76
CA SER A 263 -32.71 12.79 8.39
C SER A 263 -32.90 13.13 6.91
N THR A 264 -33.27 12.19 6.03
CA THR A 264 -33.61 12.46 4.61
C THR A 264 -34.50 11.36 3.98
N ALA A 265 -35.72 11.11 4.47
CA ALA A 265 -36.63 10.19 3.76
C ALA A 265 -38.12 10.43 4.04
N PHE A 266 -38.77 11.23 3.18
CA PHE A 266 -40.10 10.93 2.65
C PHE A 266 -40.20 11.49 1.23
N ARG A 267 -39.92 10.64 0.25
CA ARG A 267 -40.54 10.64 -1.08
C ARG A 267 -40.24 9.30 -1.74
N THR A 268 -40.99 8.28 -1.33
CA THR A 268 -41.30 7.16 -2.21
C THR A 268 -42.49 7.60 -3.06
N GLU A 269 -42.27 7.82 -4.34
CA GLU A 269 -43.29 7.48 -5.35
C GLU A 269 -42.70 6.38 -6.24
N GLU A 270 -43.56 5.44 -6.53
CA GLU A 270 -43.33 4.13 -7.13
C GLU A 270 -42.56 4.22 -8.46
N GLY A 271 -41.49 3.42 -8.60
CA GLY A 271 -40.72 3.33 -9.84
C GLY A 271 -39.56 2.34 -9.74
N GLU A 272 -39.71 1.24 -10.46
CA GLU A 272 -38.77 0.18 -10.85
C GLU A 272 -37.26 0.34 -10.56
N ASP A 273 -36.71 -0.74 -9.97
CA ASP A 273 -35.31 -1.16 -9.86
C ASP A 273 -34.30 -0.43 -10.77
N ASN A 274 -33.73 0.67 -10.26
CA ASN A 274 -32.43 1.22 -10.67
C ASN A 274 -31.84 2.04 -9.51
N GLU A 275 -31.18 1.38 -8.56
CA GLU A 275 -30.46 2.07 -7.48
C GLU A 275 -29.10 2.58 -7.99
N GLU A 276 -29.09 3.75 -8.62
CA GLU A 276 -27.88 4.54 -8.85
C GLU A 276 -27.28 5.05 -7.52
N TRP A 277 -25.95 5.11 -7.48
CA TRP A 277 -25.18 5.57 -6.31
C TRP A 277 -25.27 7.09 -6.16
N ASN A 278 -26.07 7.56 -5.20
CA ASN A 278 -26.21 8.96 -4.78
C ASN A 278 -25.65 9.11 -3.34
N GLU A 279 -25.04 10.28 -3.03
CA GLU A 279 -24.59 10.68 -1.68
C GLU A 279 -25.63 10.42 -0.56
N GLU A 280 -26.93 10.52 -0.85
CA GLU A 280 -28.02 10.25 0.11
C GLU A 280 -28.13 8.77 0.51
N ASN A 281 -27.80 7.83 -0.38
CA ASN A 281 -27.87 6.39 -0.10
C ASN A 281 -26.59 5.84 0.57
N ALA A 282 -25.46 6.58 0.49
CA ALA A 282 -24.16 6.13 0.99
C ALA A 282 -24.13 5.87 2.52
N ALA A 283 -24.86 6.67 3.31
CA ALA A 283 -24.94 6.49 4.77
C ALA A 283 -25.68 5.19 5.16
N ALA A 284 -26.71 4.81 4.40
CA ALA A 284 -27.44 3.57 4.62
C ALA A 284 -26.56 2.34 4.29
N PHE A 285 -25.78 2.40 3.21
CA PHE A 285 -24.81 1.36 2.83
C PHE A 285 -23.75 1.14 3.92
N VAL A 286 -23.18 2.20 4.50
CA VAL A 286 -22.14 2.08 5.53
C VAL A 286 -22.66 1.53 6.85
N ALA A 287 -23.87 1.90 7.25
CA ALA A 287 -24.52 1.28 8.41
C ALA A 287 -24.74 -0.23 8.19
N ASP A 288 -25.17 -0.62 6.99
CA ASP A 288 -25.35 -2.04 6.65
C ASP A 288 -24.01 -2.81 6.58
N GLU A 289 -22.92 -2.16 6.18
CA GLU A 289 -21.57 -2.72 6.27
C GLU A 289 -21.10 -2.90 7.72
N GLN A 290 -21.28 -1.91 8.59
CA GLN A 290 -20.94 -2.05 10.02
C GLN A 290 -21.77 -3.17 10.68
N ALA A 291 -23.01 -3.40 10.21
CA ALA A 291 -23.92 -4.46 10.67
C ALA A 291 -23.68 -5.83 10.00
N GLY A 292 -22.81 -5.93 8.99
CA GLY A 292 -22.44 -7.19 8.33
C GLY A 292 -23.44 -7.75 7.31
N HIS A 293 -24.24 -6.90 6.65
CA HIS A 293 -25.12 -7.25 5.52
C HIS A 293 -24.43 -7.03 4.15
N THR A 294 -24.85 -7.77 3.11
CA THR A 294 -24.23 -7.73 1.77
C THR A 294 -24.87 -6.69 0.88
N ALA A 295 -24.18 -5.56 0.69
CA ALA A 295 -24.16 -4.80 -0.56
C ALA A 295 -22.87 -5.16 -1.31
N HIS A 296 -22.98 -5.34 -2.63
CA HIS A 296 -21.87 -5.79 -3.48
C HIS A 296 -20.89 -4.64 -3.71
N VAL A 297 -19.61 -4.99 -3.58
CA VAL A 297 -18.41 -4.21 -3.93
C VAL A 297 -17.96 -3.23 -2.85
N ALA A 298 -16.99 -3.69 -2.05
CA ALA A 298 -15.62 -3.16 -2.00
C ALA A 298 -14.93 -3.67 -0.71
N GLY A 299 -13.91 -4.51 -0.91
CA GLY A 299 -13.10 -5.12 0.14
C GLY A 299 -11.80 -4.33 0.36
N MET A 300 -11.49 -4.07 1.62
CA MET A 300 -10.28 -3.41 2.13
C MET A 300 -9.57 -4.38 3.12
N VAL A 301 -8.27 -4.27 3.42
CA VAL A 301 -7.74 -4.00 4.80
C VAL A 301 -6.26 -3.61 4.84
N TYR A 302 -6.00 -2.44 5.46
CA TYR A 302 -4.88 -1.99 6.33
C TYR A 302 -3.92 -3.07 6.91
N ALA A 303 -3.34 -3.85 6.01
CA ALA A 303 -2.03 -4.48 6.06
C ALA A 303 -1.51 -4.80 4.63
N ARG A 304 -2.29 -4.51 3.57
CA ARG A 304 -1.81 -4.28 2.21
C ARG A 304 -2.72 -3.27 1.50
N GLY A 305 -2.12 -2.37 0.72
CA GLY A 305 -2.72 -1.75 -0.46
C GLY A 305 -3.75 -0.64 -0.24
N ILE A 306 -3.29 0.62 -0.39
CA ILE A 306 -4.13 1.75 -0.81
C ILE A 306 -4.58 1.46 -2.26
N MET A 307 -5.68 0.73 -2.42
CA MET A 307 -6.40 0.58 -3.69
C MET A 307 -7.85 1.01 -3.45
N GLU A 308 -8.01 2.30 -3.32
CA GLU A 308 -9.20 3.10 -3.63
C GLU A 308 -8.64 4.52 -3.79
N GLN A 309 -9.23 5.32 -4.69
CA GLN A 309 -8.79 6.69 -4.95
C GLN A 309 -8.51 7.41 -3.61
N ALA A 310 -7.48 8.25 -3.53
CA ALA A 310 -7.13 8.90 -2.25
C ALA A 310 -8.30 9.70 -1.63
N GLY A 311 -9.30 10.09 -2.44
CA GLY A 311 -10.60 10.59 -2.01
C GLY A 311 -11.52 9.51 -1.42
N ALA A 312 -11.76 8.41 -2.13
CA ALA A 312 -12.70 7.35 -1.73
C ALA A 312 -12.38 6.70 -0.36
N VAL A 313 -11.10 6.50 0.00
CA VAL A 313 -10.73 5.97 1.33
C VAL A 313 -11.01 7.00 2.44
N ALA A 314 -10.71 8.28 2.19
CA ALA A 314 -10.99 9.36 3.13
C ALA A 314 -12.50 9.58 3.28
N ASP A 315 -13.24 9.52 2.18
CA ASP A 315 -14.70 9.63 2.15
C ASP A 315 -15.35 8.46 2.87
N ARG A 316 -14.87 7.23 2.67
CA ARG A 316 -15.36 6.06 3.40
C ARG A 316 -15.07 6.13 4.89
N ARG A 317 -13.88 6.57 5.31
CA ARG A 317 -13.60 6.79 6.74
C ARG A 317 -14.46 7.87 7.35
N ARG A 318 -14.70 8.95 6.60
CA ARG A 318 -15.63 10.01 6.99
C ARG A 318 -17.05 9.47 7.15
N GLN A 319 -17.52 8.59 6.26
CA GLN A 319 -18.83 7.96 6.38
C GLN A 319 -18.91 7.04 7.60
N PHE A 320 -17.90 6.19 7.86
CA PHE A 320 -17.85 5.38 9.09
C PHE A 320 -17.85 6.25 10.35
N ARG A 321 -17.12 7.38 10.31
CA ARG A 321 -17.09 8.35 11.39
C ARG A 321 -18.46 8.97 11.62
N MET A 322 -19.10 9.47 10.57
CA MET A 322 -20.45 10.03 10.63
C MET A 322 -21.44 9.03 11.23
N SER A 323 -21.42 7.78 10.74
CA SER A 323 -22.27 6.70 11.25
C SER A 323 -22.04 6.41 12.73
N SER A 324 -20.78 6.30 13.18
CA SER A 324 -20.46 6.15 14.60
C SER A 324 -20.87 7.39 15.42
N THR A 325 -20.65 8.61 14.93
CA THR A 325 -21.05 9.84 15.65
C THR A 325 -22.55 10.01 15.76
N ASP A 326 -23.32 9.63 14.74
CA ASP A 326 -24.78 9.63 14.79
C ASP A 326 -25.29 8.62 15.81
N TRP A 327 -24.64 7.45 15.88
CA TRP A 327 -24.89 6.45 16.92
C TRP A 327 -24.57 6.98 18.32
N HIS A 328 -23.43 7.67 18.50
CA HIS A 328 -23.06 8.31 19.77
C HIS A 328 -24.09 9.38 20.18
N ARG A 329 -24.56 10.20 19.23
CA ARG A 329 -25.60 11.21 19.46
C ARG A 329 -26.91 10.57 19.88
N PHE A 330 -27.31 9.47 19.25
CA PHE A 330 -28.48 8.70 19.67
C PHE A 330 -28.33 8.21 21.12
N LEU A 331 -27.17 7.66 21.47
CA LEU A 331 -26.86 7.20 22.82
C LEU A 331 -26.75 8.34 23.86
N GLY A 332 -26.63 9.59 23.42
CA GLY A 332 -26.56 10.76 24.29
C GLY A 332 -25.16 11.06 24.84
N PHE A 333 -24.11 10.66 24.13
CA PHE A 333 -22.76 11.17 24.39
C PHE A 333 -22.61 12.57 23.79
N GLN A 334 -21.84 13.46 24.45
CA GLN A 334 -21.67 14.83 23.95
C GLN A 334 -20.89 14.79 22.64
N ALA A 335 -21.51 15.24 21.56
CA ALA A 335 -20.79 15.59 20.35
C ALA A 335 -20.09 16.92 20.63
N ASP A 336 -18.86 16.89 21.16
CA ASP A 336 -17.95 18.04 21.12
C ASP A 336 -17.56 18.30 19.65
N MET A 337 -18.52 18.79 18.86
CA MET A 337 -18.30 19.59 17.67
C MET A 337 -19.46 20.58 17.60
N GLN A 338 -19.12 21.87 17.69
CA GLN A 338 -20.07 22.97 17.54
C GLN A 338 -20.87 22.80 16.24
N ASP A 339 -22.13 22.39 16.38
CA ASP A 339 -23.14 22.51 15.34
C ASP A 339 -23.29 24.00 15.01
N GLY A 340 -22.75 24.48 13.89
CA GLY A 340 -23.00 25.84 13.43
C GLY A 340 -21.94 26.55 12.59
N GLU A 341 -20.70 26.07 12.49
CA GLU A 341 -19.80 26.56 11.44
C GLU A 341 -19.97 25.68 10.19
N GLU A 342 -20.50 26.27 9.11
CA GLU A 342 -20.16 25.82 7.75
C GLU A 342 -18.71 25.35 7.74
N CYS A 343 -18.47 24.11 7.30
CA CYS A 343 -17.17 23.46 7.33
C CYS A 343 -16.13 24.35 6.64
N LYS A 344 -15.49 25.23 7.42
CA LYS A 344 -14.35 26.02 6.97
C LYS A 344 -13.31 24.99 6.58
N LYS A 345 -12.95 24.99 5.29
CA LYS A 345 -11.96 24.12 4.65
C LYS A 345 -10.91 23.66 5.66
N ARG A 346 -10.92 22.34 5.94
CA ARG A 346 -9.92 21.53 6.67
C ARG A 346 -8.59 22.26 6.92
N LYS A 347 -8.22 22.48 8.19
CA LYS A 347 -6.79 22.64 8.56
C LYS A 347 -6.17 21.24 8.63
N ARG A 348 -5.21 20.98 7.74
CA ARG A 348 -4.52 19.69 7.56
C ARG A 348 -3.71 19.29 8.82
N ALA A 349 -3.51 17.99 9.04
CA ALA A 349 -2.63 17.50 10.10
C ALA A 349 -1.16 17.92 9.84
N PRO A 350 -0.36 18.32 10.84
CA PRO A 350 0.99 18.86 10.65
C PRO A 350 1.99 17.99 9.87
N PHE A 351 1.90 16.66 9.94
CA PHE A 351 2.81 15.77 9.19
C PHE A 351 2.32 15.52 7.75
N GLU A 352 1.01 15.55 7.52
CA GLU A 352 0.45 15.58 6.17
C GLU A 352 0.74 16.93 5.53
N SER A 353 0.73 18.03 6.30
CA SER A 353 1.17 19.32 5.82
C SER A 353 2.68 19.36 5.61
N GLU A 354 3.54 18.77 6.45
CA GLU A 354 4.99 18.72 6.24
C GLU A 354 5.41 17.80 5.09
N ALA A 355 4.78 16.63 4.94
CA ALA A 355 5.05 15.74 3.80
C ALA A 355 4.46 16.31 2.50
N ASP A 356 3.33 17.04 2.59
CA ASP A 356 2.76 17.78 1.46
C ASP A 356 3.54 19.03 1.14
N GLU A 357 4.06 19.74 2.13
CA GLU A 357 4.96 20.88 1.97
C GLU A 357 6.27 20.40 1.38
N ALA A 358 6.88 19.32 1.90
CA ALA A 358 8.09 18.75 1.34
C ALA A 358 7.88 18.23 -0.09
N ARG A 359 6.72 17.62 -0.39
CA ARG A 359 6.34 17.21 -1.75
C ARG A 359 6.05 18.41 -2.64
N MET A 360 5.31 19.42 -2.17
CA MET A 360 4.94 20.63 -2.90
C MET A 360 6.17 21.51 -3.15
N ASP A 361 7.10 21.58 -2.21
CA ASP A 361 8.38 22.24 -2.31
C ASP A 361 9.29 21.51 -3.29
N ARG A 362 9.37 20.17 -3.20
CA ARG A 362 10.10 19.35 -4.18
C ARG A 362 9.53 19.53 -5.58
N TRP A 363 8.21 19.46 -5.74
CA TRP A 363 7.52 19.68 -7.01
C TRP A 363 7.67 21.14 -7.48
N GLY A 364 7.69 22.10 -6.56
CA GLY A 364 7.91 23.52 -6.84
C GLY A 364 9.33 23.77 -7.34
N ARG A 365 10.33 23.13 -6.74
CA ARG A 365 11.74 23.19 -7.18
C ARG A 365 11.92 22.51 -8.53
N LEU A 366 11.34 21.32 -8.72
CA LEU A 366 11.30 20.64 -10.02
C LEU A 366 10.67 21.56 -11.08
N ARG A 367 9.46 22.09 -10.87
CA ARG A 367 8.76 22.93 -11.85
C ARG A 367 9.48 24.23 -12.21
N LYS A 368 10.26 24.79 -11.28
CA LYS A 368 11.07 26.01 -11.50
C LYS A 368 12.48 25.70 -12.02
N MET A 369 12.82 24.42 -12.18
CA MET A 369 14.12 23.98 -12.63
C MET A 369 14.37 24.38 -14.09
N ASP A 370 15.52 24.99 -14.35
CA ASP A 370 16.03 25.09 -15.71
C ASP A 370 16.58 23.72 -16.15
N THR A 371 15.82 23.02 -16.98
CA THR A 371 16.13 21.67 -17.46
C THR A 371 17.44 21.63 -18.25
N ALA A 372 17.76 22.68 -19.01
CA ALA A 372 18.99 22.76 -19.79
C ALA A 372 20.22 22.99 -18.89
N ALA A 373 20.10 23.87 -17.89
CA ALA A 373 21.18 24.09 -16.93
C ALA A 373 21.48 22.82 -16.12
N GLN A 374 20.44 22.08 -15.68
CA GLN A 374 20.65 20.83 -14.95
C GLN A 374 21.27 19.72 -15.82
N LEU A 375 20.89 19.63 -17.10
CA LEU A 375 21.54 18.72 -18.04
C LEU A 375 23.05 19.00 -18.13
N GLN A 376 23.42 20.27 -18.26
CA GLN A 376 24.83 20.68 -18.32
C GLN A 376 25.58 20.41 -17.02
N ARG A 377 24.93 20.54 -15.86
CA ARG A 377 25.52 20.17 -14.57
C ARG A 377 25.73 18.66 -14.46
N MET A 378 24.78 17.87 -14.94
CA MET A 378 24.83 16.41 -14.85
C MET A 378 25.81 15.78 -15.85
N MET A 379 25.90 16.32 -17.08
CA MET A 379 26.65 15.73 -18.19
C MET A 379 27.85 16.55 -18.68
N GLY A 380 28.03 17.77 -18.18
CA GLY A 380 29.09 18.71 -18.58
C GLY A 380 28.58 19.87 -19.45
N LYS A 381 29.33 20.99 -19.47
CA LYS A 381 28.92 22.27 -20.09
C LYS A 381 28.57 22.19 -21.58
N ALA A 382 29.11 21.22 -22.32
CA ALA A 382 28.84 21.03 -23.74
C ALA A 382 27.56 20.21 -24.02
N ALA A 383 26.90 19.67 -22.99
CA ALA A 383 25.72 18.84 -23.16
C ALA A 383 24.52 19.64 -23.68
N LYS A 384 23.83 19.08 -24.68
CA LYS A 384 22.60 19.62 -25.26
C LYS A 384 21.55 18.51 -25.37
N PHE A 385 20.29 18.87 -25.21
CA PHE A 385 19.17 17.97 -25.49
C PHE A 385 19.17 17.55 -26.96
N ARG A 386 18.74 16.32 -27.22
CA ARG A 386 18.63 15.74 -28.57
C ARG A 386 17.16 15.58 -28.93
N GLY A 387 16.78 16.02 -30.13
CA GLY A 387 15.42 15.89 -30.63
C GLY A 387 14.38 16.41 -29.63
N VAL A 388 13.36 15.59 -29.34
CA VAL A 388 12.23 15.92 -28.45
C VAL A 388 12.54 15.72 -26.95
N GLN A 389 13.79 15.48 -26.55
CA GLN A 389 14.13 15.26 -25.13
C GLN A 389 13.73 16.43 -24.24
N LYS A 390 13.96 17.67 -24.70
CA LYS A 390 13.66 18.86 -23.90
C LYS A 390 12.16 18.96 -23.64
N GLU A 391 11.36 18.84 -24.70
CA GLU A 391 9.90 18.86 -24.63
C GLU A 391 9.36 17.79 -23.67
N ALA A 392 9.85 16.55 -23.79
CA ALA A 392 9.44 15.46 -22.92
C ALA A 392 9.86 15.67 -21.45
N ILE A 393 11.06 16.17 -21.18
CA ILE A 393 11.50 16.46 -19.82
C ILE A 393 10.69 17.61 -19.21
N ASP A 394 10.44 18.66 -19.98
CA ASP A 394 9.66 19.81 -19.52
C ASP A 394 8.23 19.36 -19.13
N ALA A 395 7.60 18.49 -19.93
CA ALA A 395 6.31 17.86 -19.63
C ALA A 395 6.35 16.99 -18.36
N ILE A 396 7.38 16.14 -18.23
CA ILE A 396 7.59 15.26 -17.06
C ILE A 396 7.78 16.10 -15.79
N VAL A 397 8.54 17.18 -15.86
CA VAL A 397 8.82 18.06 -14.73
C VAL A 397 7.61 18.93 -14.36
N ALA A 398 6.77 19.30 -15.34
CA ALA A 398 5.51 20.01 -15.10
C ALA A 398 4.52 19.17 -14.27
N GLY A 399 4.49 17.85 -14.48
CA GLY A 399 3.84 16.88 -13.59
C GLY A 399 2.31 16.92 -13.59
N LYS A 400 1.67 17.40 -14.66
CA LYS A 400 0.20 17.55 -14.74
C LYS A 400 -0.51 16.43 -15.52
N SER A 401 0.15 15.85 -16.52
CA SER A 401 -0.42 14.85 -17.43
C SER A 401 0.49 13.63 -17.54
N HIS A 402 -0.05 12.48 -17.93
CA HIS A 402 0.75 11.33 -18.36
C HIS A 402 1.56 11.70 -19.60
N VAL A 403 2.77 11.17 -19.74
CA VAL A 403 3.64 11.48 -20.87
C VAL A 403 3.91 10.21 -21.66
N VAL A 404 3.72 10.27 -22.97
CA VAL A 404 4.11 9.21 -23.90
C VAL A 404 5.18 9.77 -24.82
N ALA A 405 6.41 9.30 -24.66
CA ALA A 405 7.53 9.74 -25.48
C ALA A 405 7.93 8.64 -26.47
N VAL A 406 7.66 8.89 -27.75
CA VAL A 406 8.08 8.03 -28.85
C VAL A 406 9.36 8.58 -29.46
N MET A 407 10.48 7.89 -29.22
CA MET A 407 11.82 8.36 -29.57
C MET A 407 12.67 7.23 -30.17
N PRO A 408 13.53 7.53 -31.16
CA PRO A 408 14.39 6.50 -31.76
C PRO A 408 15.31 5.85 -30.72
N THR A 409 15.65 4.58 -30.93
CA THR A 409 16.63 3.87 -30.10
C THR A 409 17.96 4.63 -30.07
N GLY A 410 18.60 4.73 -28.90
CA GLY A 410 19.84 5.52 -28.74
C GLY A 410 19.64 7.04 -28.62
N ALA A 411 18.42 7.57 -28.76
CA ALA A 411 18.15 9.00 -28.56
C ALA A 411 18.27 9.46 -27.09
N GLY A 412 18.52 8.54 -26.16
CA GLY A 412 18.68 8.82 -24.74
C GLY A 412 17.37 8.88 -23.96
N LYS A 413 16.43 7.95 -24.21
CA LYS A 413 15.15 7.82 -23.48
C LYS A 413 15.33 7.78 -21.96
N SER A 414 16.40 7.14 -21.47
CA SER A 414 16.67 7.05 -20.02
C SER A 414 16.88 8.42 -19.35
N MET A 415 17.31 9.44 -20.10
CA MET A 415 17.50 10.80 -19.59
C MET A 415 16.19 11.42 -19.10
N LEU A 416 15.06 11.01 -19.67
CA LEU A 416 13.75 11.57 -19.38
C LEU A 416 13.33 11.35 -17.92
N PHE A 417 13.83 10.29 -17.27
CA PHE A 417 13.60 10.03 -15.84
C PHE A 417 14.86 10.14 -14.97
N MET A 418 16.06 9.95 -15.54
CA MET A 418 17.31 10.13 -14.80
C MET A 418 17.58 11.60 -14.44
N LEU A 419 17.33 12.54 -15.36
CA LEU A 419 17.56 13.96 -15.07
C LEU A 419 16.67 14.48 -13.93
N PRO A 420 15.33 14.26 -13.93
CA PRO A 420 14.51 14.72 -12.81
C PRO A 420 14.85 14.02 -11.48
N ALA A 421 15.18 12.71 -11.49
CA ALA A 421 15.59 11.99 -10.28
C ALA A 421 16.98 12.41 -9.75
N TRP A 422 17.87 12.89 -10.63
CA TRP A 422 19.16 13.46 -10.25
C TRP A 422 19.02 14.87 -9.68
N ALA A 423 18.20 15.69 -10.34
CA ALA A 423 18.07 17.10 -10.04
C ALA A 423 17.34 17.36 -8.72
N GLU A 424 16.36 16.53 -8.35
CA GLU A 424 15.76 16.55 -7.02
C GLU A 424 15.73 15.17 -6.37
N GLN A 425 16.49 15.08 -5.27
CA GLN A 425 16.60 13.88 -4.46
C GLN A 425 15.62 13.96 -3.30
N GLY A 426 14.96 12.85 -2.96
CA GLY A 426 13.94 12.79 -1.90
C GLY A 426 12.59 12.24 -2.36
N GLY A 427 12.41 12.04 -3.66
CA GLY A 427 11.34 11.24 -4.23
C GLY A 427 11.89 10.02 -4.98
N THR A 428 11.03 9.03 -5.18
CA THR A 428 11.32 7.77 -5.84
C THR A 428 10.60 7.72 -7.18
N THR A 429 11.37 7.48 -8.22
CA THR A 429 10.88 7.13 -9.56
C THR A 429 10.95 5.62 -9.73
N VAL A 430 9.80 4.99 -9.91
CA VAL A 430 9.72 3.58 -10.26
C VAL A 430 9.93 3.43 -11.76
N VAL A 431 10.81 2.52 -12.17
CA VAL A 431 11.05 2.22 -13.59
C VAL A 431 10.80 0.74 -13.84
N VAL A 432 9.74 0.47 -14.60
CA VAL A 432 9.38 -0.85 -15.08
C VAL A 432 10.25 -1.15 -16.30
N VAL A 433 11.17 -2.10 -16.15
CA VAL A 433 12.13 -2.50 -17.20
C VAL A 433 11.87 -3.95 -17.62
N PRO A 434 11.47 -4.20 -18.87
CA PRO A 434 11.07 -5.54 -19.31
C PRO A 434 12.23 -6.54 -19.34
N LEU A 435 13.49 -6.10 -19.42
CA LEU A 435 14.63 -6.99 -19.52
C LEU A 435 15.63 -6.87 -18.38
N ILE A 436 16.05 -8.05 -17.89
CA ILE A 436 17.10 -8.21 -16.90
C ILE A 436 18.44 -7.62 -17.38
N ALA A 437 18.78 -7.75 -18.67
CA ALA A 437 20.03 -7.25 -19.24
C ALA A 437 20.13 -5.71 -19.22
N LEU A 438 19.00 -5.00 -19.30
CA LEU A 438 18.94 -3.55 -19.23
C LEU A 438 19.14 -3.01 -17.82
N ARG A 439 18.76 -3.78 -16.80
CA ARG A 439 18.88 -3.37 -15.39
C ARG A 439 20.32 -3.07 -15.00
N GLY A 440 21.23 -3.99 -15.31
CA GLY A 440 22.65 -3.84 -14.98
C GLY A 440 23.31 -2.62 -15.62
N ASP A 441 22.97 -2.32 -16.87
CA ASP A 441 23.48 -1.12 -17.54
C ASP A 441 22.90 0.18 -16.95
N MET A 442 21.62 0.16 -16.61
CA MET A 442 20.95 1.30 -16.00
C MET A 442 21.50 1.60 -14.61
N MET A 443 21.74 0.57 -13.79
CA MET A 443 22.39 0.70 -12.49
C MET A 443 23.81 1.27 -12.60
N ARG A 444 24.61 0.82 -13.58
CA ARG A 444 25.96 1.38 -13.82
C ARG A 444 25.89 2.86 -14.16
N ARG A 445 24.94 3.27 -15.02
CA ARG A 445 24.73 4.68 -15.38
C ARG A 445 24.29 5.52 -14.18
N CYS A 446 23.32 5.05 -13.39
CA CYS A 446 22.90 5.72 -12.16
C CYS A 446 24.07 5.92 -11.19
N ARG A 447 24.87 4.87 -10.96
CA ARG A 447 26.04 4.93 -10.07
C ARG A 447 27.06 5.96 -10.54
N LYS A 448 27.35 6.03 -11.85
CA LYS A 448 28.27 7.02 -12.42
C LYS A 448 27.78 8.46 -12.24
N LEU A 449 26.46 8.66 -12.25
CA LEU A 449 25.82 9.96 -12.06
C LEU A 449 25.54 10.30 -10.59
N GLY A 450 25.86 9.41 -9.65
CA GLY A 450 25.56 9.58 -8.22
C GLY A 450 24.07 9.44 -7.87
N ILE A 451 23.26 8.84 -8.74
CA ILE A 451 21.83 8.61 -8.51
C ILE A 451 21.67 7.31 -7.69
N SER A 452 21.03 7.40 -6.53
CA SER A 452 20.65 6.24 -5.73
C SER A 452 19.67 5.37 -6.51
N CYS A 453 20.09 4.16 -6.90
CA CYS A 453 19.32 3.26 -7.74
C CYS A 453 19.40 1.83 -7.20
N ALA A 454 18.24 1.19 -7.04
CA ALA A 454 18.13 -0.16 -6.51
C ALA A 454 17.19 -1.01 -7.38
N GLU A 455 17.41 -2.33 -7.39
CA GLU A 455 16.40 -3.26 -7.91
C GLU A 455 15.36 -3.52 -6.82
N TRP A 456 14.10 -3.68 -7.24
CA TRP A 456 13.04 -4.05 -6.32
C TRP A 456 13.13 -5.54 -5.98
N GLU A 457 13.19 -5.84 -4.68
CA GLU A 457 13.08 -7.19 -4.14
C GLU A 457 12.09 -7.21 -2.98
N SER A 458 11.14 -8.15 -2.99
CA SER A 458 10.08 -8.25 -1.98
C SER A 458 10.57 -8.32 -0.54
N ARG A 459 11.72 -8.97 -0.32
CA ARG A 459 12.30 -9.23 1.01
C ARG A 459 13.11 -8.06 1.55
N CYS A 460 13.52 -7.12 0.69
CA CYS A 460 14.32 -5.95 1.05
C CYS A 460 13.93 -4.77 0.15
N PRO A 461 12.75 -4.18 0.37
CA PRO A 461 12.27 -3.09 -0.47
C PRO A 461 13.12 -1.82 -0.27
N PRO A 462 13.55 -1.15 -1.37
CA PRO A 462 14.50 -0.04 -1.29
C PRO A 462 13.80 1.31 -1.03
N ASP A 463 13.52 1.61 0.25
CA ASP A 463 12.71 2.78 0.66
C ASP A 463 13.38 4.16 0.50
N ALA A 464 14.68 4.22 0.21
CA ALA A 464 15.44 5.47 0.08
C ALA A 464 16.06 5.67 -1.32
N ALA A 465 15.72 4.83 -2.30
CA ALA A 465 16.26 4.93 -3.64
C ALA A 465 15.53 5.99 -4.47
N ALA A 466 16.29 6.84 -5.19
CA ALA A 466 15.74 7.81 -6.12
C ALA A 466 15.15 7.12 -7.37
N ILE A 467 15.73 5.99 -7.77
CA ILE A 467 15.24 5.14 -8.85
C ILE A 467 15.09 3.70 -8.37
N VAL A 468 13.93 3.10 -8.60
CA VAL A 468 13.66 1.69 -8.29
C VAL A 468 13.32 0.93 -9.55
N LEU A 469 14.15 -0.06 -9.88
CA LEU A 469 13.99 -0.89 -11.07
C LEU A 469 13.14 -2.12 -10.74
N VAL A 470 12.07 -2.33 -11.49
CA VAL A 470 11.16 -3.47 -11.28
C VAL A 470 10.94 -4.21 -12.59
N THR A 471 10.84 -5.54 -12.54
CA THR A 471 10.41 -6.31 -13.72
C THR A 471 8.88 -6.29 -13.84
N PRO A 472 8.32 -6.48 -15.03
CA PRO A 472 6.87 -6.40 -15.19
C PRO A 472 6.09 -7.48 -14.43
N GLU A 473 6.69 -8.65 -14.23
CA GLU A 473 6.12 -9.74 -13.43
C GLU A 473 5.98 -9.32 -11.97
N SER A 474 7.02 -8.68 -11.42
CA SER A 474 6.99 -8.12 -10.07
C SER A 474 6.06 -6.90 -9.97
N ALA A 475 6.04 -6.04 -10.99
CA ALA A 475 5.30 -4.78 -10.98
C ALA A 475 3.78 -4.97 -10.85
N VAL A 476 3.25 -6.11 -11.27
CA VAL A 476 1.81 -6.44 -11.18
C VAL A 476 1.47 -7.34 -10.00
N GLY A 477 2.45 -7.66 -9.15
CA GLY A 477 2.30 -8.45 -7.94
C GLY A 477 1.85 -7.63 -6.73
N GLU A 478 1.21 -8.28 -5.77
CA GLU A 478 0.66 -7.63 -4.56
C GLU A 478 1.74 -6.99 -3.66
N GLU A 479 2.91 -7.61 -3.58
CA GLU A 479 4.04 -7.10 -2.79
C GLU A 479 4.55 -5.78 -3.35
N PHE A 480 4.64 -5.66 -4.69
CA PHE A 480 5.03 -4.42 -5.33
C PHE A 480 3.94 -3.35 -5.22
N ALA A 481 2.67 -3.74 -5.34
CA ALA A 481 1.56 -2.82 -5.08
C ALA A 481 1.60 -2.27 -3.65
N THR A 482 2.02 -3.09 -2.67
CA THR A 482 2.24 -2.65 -1.28
C THR A 482 3.38 -1.64 -1.19
N PHE A 483 4.50 -1.90 -1.87
CA PHE A 483 5.63 -0.97 -1.96
C PHE A 483 5.26 0.38 -2.59
N LEU A 484 4.59 0.37 -3.75
CA LEU A 484 4.09 1.58 -4.41
C LEU A 484 3.16 2.40 -3.51
N ASN A 485 2.24 1.72 -2.82
CA ASN A 485 1.30 2.38 -1.93
C ASN A 485 1.96 2.97 -0.69
N ARG A 486 3.01 2.33 -0.16
CA ARG A 486 3.84 2.93 0.89
C ARG A 486 4.50 4.22 0.40
N LEU A 487 5.15 4.22 -0.77
CA LEU A 487 5.76 5.42 -1.34
C LEU A 487 4.74 6.53 -1.60
N ARG A 488 3.49 6.19 -1.98
CA ARG A 488 2.38 7.17 -2.09
C ARG A 488 2.01 7.75 -0.73
N ALA A 489 1.83 6.90 0.28
CA ALA A 489 1.45 7.30 1.63
C ALA A 489 2.49 8.24 2.27
N THR A 490 3.79 7.96 2.04
CA THR A 490 4.89 8.81 2.50
C THR A 490 5.16 10.01 1.59
N ARG A 491 4.34 10.24 0.55
CA ARG A 491 4.49 11.32 -0.44
C ARG A 491 5.87 11.31 -1.14
N GLN A 492 6.49 10.13 -1.22
CA GLN A 492 7.79 9.89 -1.84
C GLN A 492 7.66 9.38 -3.29
N LEU A 493 6.53 8.79 -3.70
CA LEU A 493 6.36 8.37 -5.10
C LEU A 493 6.22 9.60 -6.01
N ASP A 494 7.21 9.82 -6.88
CA ASP A 494 7.18 10.92 -7.83
C ASP A 494 6.55 10.50 -9.16
N ARG A 495 7.00 9.37 -9.73
CA ARG A 495 6.62 8.93 -11.09
C ARG A 495 6.71 7.42 -11.26
N ILE A 496 5.96 6.90 -12.22
CA ILE A 496 6.09 5.53 -12.72
C ILE A 496 6.50 5.60 -14.19
N VAL A 497 7.65 5.03 -14.53
CA VAL A 497 8.17 4.96 -15.89
C VAL A 497 7.97 3.55 -16.41
N ILE A 498 7.42 3.42 -17.61
CA ILE A 498 7.28 2.15 -18.30
C ILE A 498 8.15 2.19 -19.54
N ASP A 499 9.30 1.55 -19.46
CA ASP A 499 10.20 1.43 -20.61
C ASP A 499 9.71 0.34 -21.57
N GLU A 500 9.85 0.61 -22.86
CA GLU A 500 9.27 -0.17 -23.95
C GLU A 500 7.76 -0.42 -23.79
N CYS A 501 6.99 0.62 -23.46
CA CYS A 501 5.56 0.54 -23.16
C CYS A 501 4.71 -0.14 -24.25
N HIS A 502 5.12 -0.08 -25.52
CA HIS A 502 4.46 -0.76 -26.64
C HIS A 502 4.31 -2.29 -26.45
N ILE A 503 5.08 -2.90 -25.55
CA ILE A 503 4.96 -4.33 -25.21
C ILE A 503 3.55 -4.70 -24.75
N VAL A 504 2.83 -3.78 -24.09
CA VAL A 504 1.45 -4.04 -23.64
C VAL A 504 0.49 -4.30 -24.79
N LEU A 505 0.83 -3.87 -26.01
CA LEU A 505 0.05 -4.10 -27.24
C LEU A 505 0.27 -5.50 -27.83
N ASN A 506 1.30 -6.23 -27.38
CA ASN A 506 1.62 -7.53 -27.95
C ASN A 506 0.47 -8.52 -27.71
N ARG A 507 -0.07 -9.08 -28.80
CA ARG A 507 -1.24 -9.97 -28.80
C ARG A 507 -0.87 -11.45 -28.70
N ARG A 508 0.43 -11.79 -28.59
CA ARG A 508 0.85 -13.18 -28.42
C ARG A 508 0.48 -13.68 -27.02
N TYR A 509 -0.34 -14.72 -26.97
CA TYR A 509 -0.85 -15.33 -25.73
C TYR A 509 0.24 -15.84 -24.77
N ASP A 510 1.43 -16.18 -25.30
CA ASP A 510 2.56 -16.73 -24.53
C ASP A 510 3.64 -15.68 -24.17
N PHE A 511 3.51 -14.44 -24.65
CA PHE A 511 4.50 -13.39 -24.38
C PHE A 511 4.14 -12.64 -23.10
N ARG A 512 4.66 -13.11 -21.96
CA ARG A 512 4.64 -12.45 -20.64
C ARG A 512 3.27 -11.81 -20.30
N LYS A 513 2.30 -12.66 -19.95
CA LYS A 513 0.90 -12.28 -19.63
C LYS A 513 0.81 -11.15 -18.59
N GLU A 514 1.81 -11.04 -17.72
CA GLU A 514 1.97 -10.02 -16.69
C GLU A 514 2.14 -8.61 -17.29
N MET A 515 2.76 -8.48 -18.47
CA MET A 515 2.95 -7.20 -19.16
C MET A 515 1.63 -6.55 -19.57
N GLN A 516 0.64 -7.36 -19.98
CA GLN A 516 -0.69 -6.87 -20.34
C GLN A 516 -1.43 -6.30 -19.13
N ARG A 517 -0.99 -6.61 -17.91
CA ARG A 517 -1.57 -6.11 -16.65
C ARG A 517 -0.89 -4.85 -16.14
N LEU A 518 0.09 -4.29 -16.84
CA LEU A 518 0.79 -3.06 -16.42
C LEU A 518 -0.14 -1.85 -16.33
N GLY A 519 -1.27 -1.83 -17.04
CA GLY A 519 -2.30 -0.81 -16.86
C GLY A 519 -2.81 -0.70 -15.42
N LYS A 520 -2.74 -1.78 -14.62
CA LYS A 520 -3.10 -1.73 -13.18
C LYS A 520 -2.26 -0.72 -12.38
N LEU A 521 -1.10 -0.32 -12.87
CA LEU A 521 -0.27 0.71 -12.26
C LEU A 521 -0.93 2.10 -12.30
N ALA A 522 -1.92 2.33 -13.16
CA ALA A 522 -2.73 3.55 -13.18
C ALA A 522 -3.45 3.79 -11.83
N ALA A 523 -3.77 2.71 -11.08
CA ALA A 523 -4.34 2.80 -9.73
C ALA A 523 -3.42 3.51 -8.71
N ALA A 524 -2.14 3.71 -9.05
CA ALA A 524 -1.23 4.53 -8.25
C ALA A 524 -1.49 6.04 -8.36
N GLU A 525 -2.37 6.48 -9.27
CA GLU A 525 -2.78 7.90 -9.46
C GLU A 525 -1.58 8.86 -9.49
N THR A 526 -0.50 8.42 -10.15
CA THR A 526 0.77 9.14 -10.25
C THR A 526 1.12 9.29 -11.72
N GLN A 527 1.89 10.33 -12.07
CA GLN A 527 2.32 10.53 -13.45
C GLN A 527 3.05 9.30 -14.00
N MET A 528 2.40 8.63 -14.94
CA MET A 528 3.01 7.63 -15.80
C MET A 528 3.79 8.26 -16.96
N VAL A 529 5.01 7.79 -17.16
CA VAL A 529 5.91 8.16 -18.26
C VAL A 529 6.17 6.91 -19.11
N MET A 530 5.55 6.84 -20.27
CA MET A 530 5.56 5.68 -21.16
C MET A 530 6.56 5.93 -22.30
N LEU A 531 7.59 5.08 -22.39
CA LEU A 531 8.71 5.27 -23.30
C LEU A 531 8.76 4.15 -24.34
N THR A 532 8.95 4.49 -25.61
CA THR A 532 9.07 3.49 -26.69
C THR A 532 9.74 4.10 -27.94
N ALA A 533 10.28 3.24 -28.81
CA ALA A 533 10.74 3.63 -30.15
C ALA A 533 9.79 3.17 -31.28
N THR A 534 8.83 2.32 -30.96
CA THR A 534 8.18 1.44 -31.95
C THR A 534 6.67 1.53 -31.95
N LEU A 535 6.07 2.49 -31.24
CA LEU A 535 4.60 2.68 -31.20
C LEU A 535 4.07 3.26 -32.53
N PRO A 536 3.28 2.49 -33.31
CA PRO A 536 2.61 2.98 -34.51
C PRO A 536 1.51 3.99 -34.14
N PRO A 537 1.28 5.05 -34.94
CA PRO A 537 0.19 5.99 -34.68
C PRO A 537 -1.19 5.33 -34.55
N SER A 538 -1.44 4.27 -35.32
CA SER A 538 -2.72 3.53 -35.30
C SER A 538 -2.98 2.72 -34.03
N GLU A 539 -1.97 2.53 -33.16
CA GLU A 539 -2.09 1.74 -31.91
C GLU A 539 -1.95 2.64 -30.67
N GLU A 540 -1.92 3.97 -30.83
CA GLU A 540 -1.85 4.92 -29.70
C GLU A 540 -3.06 4.78 -28.77
N ASP A 541 -4.27 4.77 -29.33
CA ASP A 541 -5.50 4.70 -28.53
C ASP A 541 -5.67 3.33 -27.87
N GLU A 542 -5.19 2.26 -28.52
CA GLU A 542 -5.14 0.93 -27.90
C GLU A 542 -4.13 0.89 -26.75
N LEU A 543 -3.02 1.60 -26.84
CA LEU A 543 -2.06 1.73 -25.74
C LEU A 543 -2.74 2.40 -24.55
N PHE A 544 -3.44 3.51 -24.77
CA PHE A 544 -4.12 4.27 -23.71
C PHE A 544 -5.21 3.44 -23.04
N ARG A 545 -6.01 2.75 -23.84
CA ARG A 545 -7.03 1.81 -23.35
C ARG A 545 -6.43 0.71 -22.45
N ARG A 546 -5.34 0.06 -22.88
CA ARG A 546 -4.68 -1.00 -22.08
C ARG A 546 -3.99 -0.46 -20.84
N MET A 547 -3.61 0.80 -20.85
CA MET A 547 -2.98 1.49 -19.73
C MET A 547 -3.99 2.15 -18.77
N TYR A 548 -5.29 2.05 -19.06
CA TYR A 548 -6.37 2.70 -18.30
C TYR A 548 -6.18 4.20 -18.15
N VAL A 549 -5.81 4.87 -19.25
CA VAL A 549 -5.67 6.34 -19.32
C VAL A 549 -6.50 6.88 -20.47
N GLU A 550 -7.09 8.06 -20.27
CA GLU A 550 -7.83 8.75 -21.32
C GLU A 550 -6.90 9.59 -22.21
N ARG A 551 -7.25 9.78 -23.48
CA ARG A 551 -6.41 10.51 -24.47
C ARG A 551 -6.10 11.93 -24.00
N GLU A 552 -7.07 12.60 -23.39
CA GLU A 552 -7.01 13.98 -22.91
C GLU A 552 -6.05 14.14 -21.72
N GLN A 553 -5.74 13.04 -21.03
CA GLN A 553 -4.82 13.00 -19.89
C GLN A 553 -3.37 12.74 -20.32
N VAL A 554 -3.12 12.54 -21.61
CA VAL A 554 -1.83 12.13 -22.16
C VAL A 554 -1.22 13.22 -23.04
N GLU A 555 0.00 13.62 -22.70
CA GLU A 555 0.87 14.41 -23.56
C GLU A 555 1.73 13.48 -24.41
N LEU A 556 1.36 13.37 -25.70
CA LEU A 556 2.05 12.53 -26.67
C LEU A 556 3.14 13.35 -27.38
N ILE A 557 4.39 12.95 -27.18
CA ILE A 557 5.57 13.58 -27.76
C ILE A 557 6.24 12.57 -28.68
N ARG A 558 6.24 12.85 -29.98
CA ARG A 558 6.66 11.91 -31.01
C ARG A 558 7.75 12.50 -31.90
N ALA A 559 8.90 11.83 -31.93
CA ALA A 559 9.95 12.07 -32.92
C ALA A 559 9.86 11.08 -34.08
N ALA A 560 10.49 11.42 -35.21
CA ALA A 560 10.69 10.47 -36.29
C ALA A 560 11.60 9.32 -35.82
N THR A 561 11.13 8.08 -35.96
CA THR A 561 11.88 6.86 -35.57
C THR A 561 12.48 6.12 -36.76
N ALA A 562 12.26 6.64 -37.97
CA ALA A 562 12.84 6.11 -39.20
C ALA A 562 14.37 6.15 -39.18
N ARG A 563 15.01 5.03 -39.52
CA ARG A 563 16.47 4.93 -39.60
C ARG A 563 16.93 5.10 -41.04
N THR A 564 17.33 6.30 -41.40
CA THR A 564 17.81 6.65 -42.76
C THR A 564 19.10 5.90 -43.14
N ASN A 565 19.84 5.40 -42.16
CA ASN A 565 21.04 4.60 -42.35
C ASN A 565 20.77 3.08 -42.52
N VAL A 566 19.51 2.65 -42.53
CA VAL A 566 19.10 1.24 -42.69
C VAL A 566 18.39 1.04 -44.02
N ALA A 567 18.85 0.06 -44.80
CA ALA A 567 18.21 -0.33 -46.05
C ALA A 567 17.34 -1.58 -45.84
N TYR A 568 16.05 -1.48 -46.15
CA TYR A 568 15.09 -2.58 -46.06
C TYR A 568 14.98 -3.31 -47.41
N ARG A 569 15.05 -4.64 -47.40
CA ARG A 569 14.89 -5.47 -48.61
C ARG A 569 14.12 -6.74 -48.28
N VAL A 570 13.08 -7.03 -49.06
CA VAL A 570 12.33 -8.29 -49.00
C VAL A 570 12.73 -9.15 -50.19
N ILE A 571 13.13 -10.40 -49.92
CA ILE A 571 13.44 -11.39 -50.96
C ILE A 571 12.31 -12.41 -50.94
N ARG A 572 11.54 -12.47 -52.04
CA ARG A 572 10.47 -13.45 -52.19
C ARG A 572 11.07 -14.81 -52.54
N VAL A 573 10.76 -15.82 -51.74
CA VAL A 573 11.10 -17.22 -52.02
C VAL A 573 9.86 -17.88 -52.63
N GLY A 574 10.01 -18.65 -53.70
CA GLY A 574 8.89 -19.35 -54.35
C GLY A 574 8.19 -20.33 -53.40
N LYS A 575 6.86 -20.50 -53.55
CA LYS A 575 6.04 -21.37 -52.68
C LYS A 575 6.51 -22.84 -52.66
N ALA A 576 7.22 -23.30 -53.69
CA ALA A 576 7.74 -24.66 -53.82
C ALA A 576 9.20 -24.83 -53.33
N ALA A 577 9.83 -23.75 -52.86
CA ALA A 577 11.22 -23.82 -52.40
C ALA A 577 11.31 -24.73 -51.16
N LYS A 578 12.21 -25.70 -51.22
CA LYS A 578 12.42 -26.60 -50.08
C LYS A 578 13.03 -25.81 -48.92
N LYS A 579 12.68 -26.17 -47.68
CA LYS A 579 13.22 -25.54 -46.46
C LYS A 579 14.76 -25.36 -46.50
N LYS A 580 15.47 -26.37 -47.01
CA LYS A 580 16.93 -26.34 -47.20
C LYS A 580 17.43 -25.25 -48.16
N GLU A 581 16.71 -24.97 -49.25
CA GLU A 581 17.11 -23.94 -50.22
C GLU A 581 17.07 -22.54 -49.61
N VAL A 582 16.08 -22.29 -48.73
CA VAL A 582 15.98 -21.03 -47.99
C VAL A 582 17.12 -20.88 -47.00
N GLU A 583 17.43 -21.94 -46.25
CA GLU A 583 18.54 -21.96 -45.29
C GLU A 583 19.88 -21.75 -46.01
N GLU A 584 20.12 -22.39 -47.15
CA GLU A 584 21.30 -22.20 -47.99
C GLU A 584 21.42 -20.77 -48.53
N MET A 585 20.31 -20.16 -48.94
CA MET A 585 20.28 -18.77 -49.37
C MET A 585 20.64 -17.81 -48.23
N VAL A 586 20.14 -18.05 -47.01
CA VAL A 586 20.50 -17.27 -45.83
C VAL A 586 21.99 -17.44 -45.52
N VAL A 587 22.50 -18.68 -45.51
CA VAL A 587 23.93 -18.96 -45.28
C VAL A 587 24.81 -18.23 -46.30
N ARG A 588 24.45 -18.25 -47.58
CA ARG A 588 25.15 -17.53 -48.65
C ARG A 588 25.14 -16.02 -48.41
N THR A 589 23.99 -15.46 -48.03
CA THR A 589 23.81 -14.03 -47.76
C THR A 589 24.66 -13.58 -46.57
N VAL A 590 24.63 -14.33 -45.46
CA VAL A 590 25.44 -14.04 -44.26
C VAL A 590 26.93 -14.06 -44.60
N ARG A 591 27.40 -15.12 -45.29
CA ARG A 591 28.81 -15.24 -45.71
C ARG A 591 29.24 -14.08 -46.62
N GLN A 592 28.38 -13.67 -47.56
CA GLN A 592 28.65 -12.51 -48.44
C GLN A 592 28.78 -11.21 -47.63
N LYS A 593 27.88 -10.97 -46.66
CA LYS A 593 27.91 -9.78 -45.81
C LYS A 593 29.14 -9.72 -44.92
N LEU A 594 29.57 -10.85 -44.34
CA LEU A 594 30.80 -10.93 -43.55
C LEU A 594 32.06 -10.66 -44.38
N ARG A 595 32.09 -11.08 -45.66
CA ARG A 595 33.17 -10.77 -46.59
C ARG A 595 33.21 -9.27 -46.92
N LYS A 596 32.05 -8.67 -47.19
CA LYS A 596 31.92 -7.24 -47.49
C LYS A 596 32.27 -6.36 -46.29
N HIS A 597 31.87 -6.76 -45.09
CA HIS A 597 32.07 -6.00 -43.86
C HIS A 597 33.02 -6.75 -42.92
N LYS A 598 34.34 -6.58 -43.11
CA LYS A 598 35.39 -7.33 -42.38
C LYS A 598 35.25 -7.25 -40.84
N LYS A 599 34.79 -6.10 -40.31
CA LYS A 599 34.54 -5.90 -38.87
C LYS A 599 33.06 -5.89 -38.49
N GLY A 600 32.16 -6.12 -39.46
CA GLY A 600 30.72 -6.07 -39.25
C GLY A 600 30.17 -7.35 -38.63
N LYS A 601 29.11 -7.20 -37.84
CA LYS A 601 28.37 -8.30 -37.23
C LYS A 601 27.07 -8.55 -37.98
N VAL A 602 26.58 -9.80 -37.91
CA VAL A 602 25.33 -10.22 -38.55
C VAL A 602 24.43 -10.93 -37.54
N VAL A 603 23.15 -10.56 -37.53
CA VAL A 603 22.11 -11.23 -36.73
C VAL A 603 21.17 -11.96 -37.68
N VAL A 604 20.80 -13.18 -37.33
CA VAL A 604 19.80 -13.95 -38.07
C VAL A 604 18.66 -14.35 -37.13
N TYR A 605 17.44 -13.92 -37.41
CA TYR A 605 16.24 -14.26 -36.65
C TYR A 605 15.48 -15.41 -37.29
N GLY A 606 15.05 -16.38 -36.47
CA GLY A 606 14.14 -17.46 -36.85
C GLY A 606 13.08 -17.74 -35.79
N ASN A 607 11.96 -18.33 -36.21
CA ASN A 607 10.77 -18.44 -35.35
C ASN A 607 10.76 -19.67 -34.44
N SER A 608 11.64 -20.65 -34.65
CA SER A 608 11.68 -21.89 -33.85
C SER A 608 13.09 -22.24 -33.39
N VAL A 609 13.19 -22.78 -32.17
CA VAL A 609 14.45 -23.22 -31.56
C VAL A 609 15.17 -24.27 -32.41
N PRO A 610 14.50 -25.31 -32.97
CA PRO A 610 15.16 -26.28 -33.82
C PRO A 610 15.82 -25.64 -35.05
N LYS A 611 15.12 -24.73 -35.73
CA LYS A 611 15.65 -24.04 -36.92
C LYS A 611 16.82 -23.12 -36.57
N VAL A 612 16.73 -22.40 -35.46
CA VAL A 612 17.84 -21.56 -34.95
C VAL A 612 19.09 -22.40 -34.70
N LYS A 613 18.95 -23.60 -34.10
CA LYS A 613 20.08 -24.51 -33.87
C LYS A 613 20.68 -25.06 -35.17
N GLU A 614 19.83 -25.51 -36.09
CA GLU A 614 20.24 -26.05 -37.39
C GLU A 614 21.04 -25.00 -38.20
N LEU A 615 20.52 -23.77 -38.26
CA LEU A 615 21.17 -22.69 -39.01
C LEU A 615 22.44 -22.17 -38.32
N ALA A 616 22.46 -22.12 -36.98
CA ALA A 616 23.66 -21.79 -36.22
C ALA A 616 24.78 -22.81 -36.47
N GLN A 617 24.45 -24.10 -36.54
CA GLN A 617 25.39 -25.16 -36.88
C GLN A 617 25.94 -24.99 -38.31
N ALA A 618 25.08 -24.69 -39.29
CA ALA A 618 25.50 -24.45 -40.67
C ALA A 618 26.38 -23.20 -40.85
N LEU A 619 26.20 -22.20 -39.98
CA LEU A 619 27.00 -20.97 -39.94
C LEU A 619 28.22 -21.05 -39.03
N GLY A 620 28.35 -22.11 -38.23
CA GLY A 620 29.44 -22.27 -37.25
C GLY A 620 29.41 -21.20 -36.16
N CYS A 621 28.22 -20.83 -35.67
CA CYS A 621 28.04 -19.73 -34.71
C CYS A 621 27.10 -20.08 -33.55
N HIS A 622 26.87 -19.10 -32.65
CA HIS A 622 26.01 -19.29 -31.48
C HIS A 622 24.52 -19.31 -31.85
N ALA A 623 23.78 -20.20 -31.18
CA ALA A 623 22.33 -20.30 -31.22
C ALA A 623 21.72 -19.66 -29.96
N TYR A 624 21.11 -18.48 -30.10
CA TYR A 624 20.57 -17.71 -28.98
C TYR A 624 19.05 -17.88 -28.87
N HIS A 625 18.60 -18.55 -27.81
CA HIS A 625 17.16 -18.79 -27.58
C HIS A 625 16.84 -18.90 -26.08
N HIS A 626 15.55 -18.84 -25.72
CA HIS A 626 15.12 -18.82 -24.31
C HIS A 626 15.65 -20.00 -23.45
N LYS A 627 15.67 -21.22 -24.01
CA LYS A 627 16.24 -22.46 -23.39
C LYS A 627 17.77 -22.59 -23.43
N GLY A 628 18.51 -21.58 -23.89
CA GLY A 628 19.96 -21.66 -24.06
C GLY A 628 20.71 -21.54 -22.72
N VAL A 629 21.75 -22.35 -22.52
CA VAL A 629 22.71 -22.21 -21.40
C VAL A 629 23.83 -21.24 -21.84
N GLY A 630 24.35 -20.42 -20.92
CA GLY A 630 25.48 -19.53 -21.24
C GLY A 630 25.14 -18.29 -22.09
N LYS A 631 23.86 -17.86 -22.12
CA LYS A 631 23.39 -16.72 -22.92
C LYS A 631 24.22 -15.43 -22.73
N ALA A 632 24.62 -15.13 -21.49
CA ALA A 632 25.42 -13.95 -21.18
C ALA A 632 26.78 -14.00 -21.91
N SER A 633 27.49 -15.12 -21.81
CA SER A 633 28.78 -15.34 -22.50
C SER A 633 28.64 -15.27 -24.02
N MET A 634 27.61 -15.90 -24.61
CA MET A 634 27.36 -15.82 -26.06
C MET A 634 27.15 -14.38 -26.54
N LEU A 635 26.41 -13.59 -25.75
CA LEU A 635 26.16 -12.18 -26.05
C LEU A 635 27.42 -11.34 -25.90
N GLU A 636 28.23 -11.60 -24.87
CA GLU A 636 29.52 -10.92 -24.64
C GLU A 636 30.53 -11.22 -25.76
N GLU A 637 30.65 -12.47 -26.19
CA GLU A 637 31.52 -12.84 -27.31
C GLU A 637 31.08 -12.20 -28.63
N PHE A 638 29.76 -12.12 -28.86
CA PHE A 638 29.20 -11.45 -30.02
C PHE A 638 29.39 -9.92 -29.95
N ALA A 639 29.16 -9.33 -28.79
CA ALA A 639 29.37 -7.89 -28.55
C ALA A 639 30.84 -7.49 -28.72
N ALA A 640 31.78 -8.30 -28.20
CA ALA A 640 33.21 -8.13 -28.35
C ALA A 640 33.72 -8.43 -29.78
N GLY A 641 32.88 -9.02 -30.64
CA GLY A 641 33.23 -9.37 -32.01
C GLY A 641 34.11 -10.63 -32.15
N LYS A 642 34.28 -11.42 -31.07
CA LYS A 642 34.92 -12.74 -31.11
C LYS A 642 34.13 -13.70 -32.00
N GLN A 643 32.80 -13.68 -31.86
CA GLN A 643 31.84 -14.31 -32.77
C GLN A 643 31.19 -13.19 -33.59
N ARG A 644 31.20 -13.24 -34.92
CA ARG A 644 30.62 -12.17 -35.79
C ARG A 644 29.21 -12.46 -36.28
N VAL A 645 28.69 -13.64 -36.00
CA VAL A 645 27.33 -14.06 -36.36
C VAL A 645 26.65 -14.60 -35.13
N ILE A 646 25.37 -14.29 -34.98
CA ILE A 646 24.50 -14.92 -34.01
C ILE A 646 23.18 -15.27 -34.69
N VAL A 647 22.71 -16.50 -34.52
CA VAL A 647 21.37 -16.92 -34.95
C VAL A 647 20.51 -16.97 -33.71
N ALA A 648 19.35 -16.34 -33.74
CA ALA A 648 18.52 -16.17 -32.58
C ALA A 648 17.02 -16.34 -32.85
N THR A 649 16.26 -16.66 -31.81
CA THR A 649 14.83 -16.35 -31.80
C THR A 649 14.63 -14.89 -31.40
N SER A 650 13.38 -14.42 -31.32
CA SER A 650 13.02 -13.13 -30.71
C SER A 650 13.49 -12.94 -29.26
N ALA A 651 14.12 -13.96 -28.65
CA ALA A 651 14.80 -13.85 -27.37
C ALA A 651 16.02 -12.91 -27.42
N LEU A 652 16.68 -12.77 -28.59
CA LEU A 652 17.68 -11.74 -28.84
C LEU A 652 16.96 -10.45 -29.24
N GLY A 653 16.10 -9.94 -28.38
CA GLY A 653 15.24 -8.80 -28.66
C GLY A 653 14.95 -8.04 -27.37
N MET A 654 14.85 -6.72 -27.50
CA MET A 654 14.90 -5.70 -26.45
C MET A 654 16.30 -5.50 -25.84
N GLY A 655 16.70 -4.25 -25.63
CA GLY A 655 17.66 -3.87 -24.60
C GLY A 655 19.14 -4.23 -24.74
N VAL A 656 19.57 -4.71 -25.90
CA VAL A 656 20.97 -5.02 -26.18
C VAL A 656 21.51 -3.99 -27.17
N ASP A 657 22.39 -3.10 -26.72
CA ASP A 657 23.07 -2.12 -27.57
C ASP A 657 24.40 -2.70 -28.08
N ILE A 658 24.36 -3.32 -29.26
CA ILE A 658 25.55 -3.87 -29.91
C ILE A 658 25.95 -2.98 -31.08
N PRO A 659 27.11 -2.30 -31.00
CA PRO A 659 27.61 -1.55 -32.12
C PRO A 659 28.03 -2.51 -33.24
N ASP A 660 28.09 -1.96 -34.44
CA ASP A 660 28.63 -2.62 -35.63
C ASP A 660 27.84 -3.77 -36.25
N ILE A 661 26.54 -3.87 -35.95
CA ILE A 661 25.63 -4.73 -36.72
C ILE A 661 25.44 -4.14 -38.13
N ARG A 662 25.84 -4.90 -39.15
CA ARG A 662 25.80 -4.50 -40.58
C ARG A 662 24.72 -5.22 -41.38
N CYS A 663 24.15 -6.30 -40.85
CA CYS A 663 23.06 -7.01 -41.49
C CYS A 663 22.21 -7.70 -40.45
N ILE A 664 20.89 -7.59 -40.60
CA ILE A 664 19.90 -8.38 -39.87
C ILE A 664 19.12 -9.16 -40.92
N VAL A 665 18.96 -10.47 -40.71
CA VAL A 665 18.29 -11.37 -41.64
C VAL A 665 17.17 -12.08 -40.91
N HIS A 666 15.94 -11.92 -41.39
CA HIS A 666 14.80 -12.71 -40.94
C HIS A 666 14.60 -13.89 -41.90
N ILE A 667 14.82 -15.12 -41.43
CA ILE A 667 14.59 -16.32 -42.26
C ILE A 667 13.10 -16.66 -42.38
N ASP A 668 12.32 -16.33 -41.34
CA ASP A 668 10.89 -16.51 -41.29
C ASP A 668 10.20 -15.14 -41.23
N TRP A 669 8.90 -15.12 -41.52
CA TRP A 669 8.09 -13.93 -41.30
C TRP A 669 8.14 -13.55 -39.82
N PRO A 670 8.46 -12.28 -39.48
CA PRO A 670 8.22 -11.75 -38.14
C PRO A 670 6.74 -11.94 -37.80
N PHE A 671 6.44 -12.27 -36.55
CA PHE A 671 5.05 -12.57 -36.17
C PHE A 671 4.17 -11.32 -36.19
N THR A 672 4.75 -10.14 -35.95
CA THR A 672 4.08 -8.84 -36.04
C THR A 672 5.01 -7.78 -36.63
N VAL A 673 4.44 -6.69 -37.12
CA VAL A 673 5.20 -5.52 -37.59
C VAL A 673 5.97 -4.87 -36.43
N LEU A 674 5.45 -4.92 -35.20
CA LEU A 674 6.14 -4.44 -34.01
C LEU A 674 7.40 -5.24 -33.73
N ASP A 675 7.31 -6.57 -33.78
CA ASP A 675 8.48 -7.45 -33.64
C ASP A 675 9.51 -7.16 -34.73
N TYR A 676 9.07 -6.98 -35.97
CA TYR A 676 9.96 -6.62 -37.08
C TYR A 676 10.66 -5.28 -36.86
N ALA A 677 9.91 -4.23 -36.50
CA ALA A 677 10.44 -2.90 -36.27
C ALA A 677 11.48 -2.90 -35.15
N GLN A 678 11.26 -3.72 -34.11
CA GLN A 678 12.19 -3.88 -33.02
C GLN A 678 13.43 -4.71 -33.38
N GLU A 679 13.24 -5.86 -34.03
CA GLU A 679 14.33 -6.77 -34.41
C GLU A 679 15.22 -6.18 -35.51
N SER A 680 14.66 -5.37 -36.41
CA SER A 680 15.40 -4.72 -37.50
C SER A 680 16.10 -3.42 -37.09
N GLY A 681 15.70 -2.83 -35.97
CA GLY A 681 16.25 -1.59 -35.44
C GLY A 681 17.36 -1.86 -34.45
#